data_AF-A0A2E0WYW9-F1
#
_entry.id   AF-A0A2E0WYW9-F1
#
_cell.length_a   1.000
_cell.length_b   1.000
_cell.length_c   1.000
_cell.angle_alpha   90.00
_cell.angle_beta   90.00
_cell.angle_gamma   90.00
#
_symmetry.space_group_name_H-M   'P 1'
#
loop_
_entity.id
_entity.type
_entity.pdbx_description
1 polymer ?
#
loop_
_entity_poly.entity_id
_entity_poly.type
_entity_poly.pdbx_seq_one_letter_code
_entity_poly.pdbx_strand_id
1 'polypeptide(L)'
;MQAMAARRAPHGKNRRNGRVMACLQAGESAPREHSGNGAFDPRLSCMIPSGPGGVASFRCPIRLAERQWKYRWPLPLSPPPSPMSQVVADPPQRAAPPAPSVSAAPTSLDAESTAWVASFFVHLALLGLLALASWTLPGRRPDLGLQYEPLDLTDPELSEEFASTDEVFEDIGALGAGEGDSALAVAAEFSLDSLTAIQPELTTVPAETVSLDLPTEMVVATELSELAPVQGIGSVGTTAAEGAIDRITHEILASLAQRPTLVVWMFDQSGSMRAERAGVLKRFRRIYEELGVIEAADNPAFRRHEDKPLLTAVIGFDAEPHRLTAEPTDDFATIEAAIRGITDSTTQVENVFTAVTMTAEKYRRYRTPRNGGRNVMIVMFTDESGDDPDMLDEAVDVCRKSAISVYVVGRPAPFGREYARVKWVDPDPNFDQRPQWPPVRLGPESLMPERLKLSFADNRDRGELEELLDSGFGPYALTRLCCETSGLYFTVHPNRVVGRAVRPGEIEPLAARFARFFDPDVMQRYQPEYVSLANYERLVTSNRARRALVEAARLSWTSPMQDVRLRFPRRDEAELAQLLSQAQQSAAVLQPKIDRIVQTLAAGADDRARLTEPRWRAGYDLAVGRALATQVRTAGYNAMLARAKQGMEFEDPRNNTWVLGRGDDYANSVLEKTAATARESLQRVVDEHPGTPWAHLAARELQTPLGWHWREDYTRLPDRQASGNRPPRPRPEQRPPQGPPRRDPPPL
;
A
#
# COMPACT_ATOMS: atom_id res chain seq x y z
N MET A 1 64.81 15.65 21.47
CA MET A 1 64.94 17.03 21.98
C MET A 1 63.52 17.58 22.09
N GLN A 2 63.00 17.96 23.27
CA GLN A 2 63.21 19.26 23.97
C GLN A 2 62.82 20.46 23.08
N ALA A 3 62.01 21.44 23.50
CA ALA A 3 61.22 21.69 24.73
C ALA A 3 59.98 22.57 24.34
N MET A 4 58.79 22.51 24.96
CA MET A 4 58.34 23.00 26.28
C MET A 4 58.38 24.52 26.52
N ALA A 5 57.30 25.07 27.14
CA ALA A 5 57.13 26.42 27.71
C ALA A 5 56.92 27.64 26.76
N ALA A 6 56.30 28.77 27.15
CA ALA A 6 55.22 29.05 28.14
C ALA A 6 54.63 30.48 28.04
N ARG A 7 53.32 30.61 28.38
CA ARG A 7 52.60 31.76 29.03
C ARG A 7 53.10 33.23 28.85
N ARG A 8 52.21 34.12 28.38
CA ARG A 8 51.56 35.20 29.19
C ARG A 8 50.52 36.04 28.38
N ALA A 9 49.65 36.76 29.10
CA ALA A 9 48.63 37.70 28.57
C ALA A 9 48.93 39.15 29.01
N PRO A 10 48.11 40.16 28.64
CA PRO A 10 47.21 40.70 29.67
C PRO A 10 45.83 41.28 29.21
N HIS A 11 44.86 41.13 30.13
CA HIS A 11 43.71 42.00 30.50
C HIS A 11 42.89 42.84 29.50
N GLY A 12 41.55 42.64 29.58
CA GLY A 12 40.51 43.65 29.35
C GLY A 12 39.20 43.28 30.08
N LYS A 13 38.67 44.16 30.97
CA LYS A 13 37.40 43.96 31.73
C LYS A 13 36.22 44.49 30.89
N ASN A 14 34.95 44.03 30.99
CA ASN A 14 34.06 43.85 32.15
C ASN A 14 32.89 42.87 31.77
N ARG A 15 32.31 42.05 32.68
CA ARG A 15 31.05 42.28 33.47
C ARG A 15 29.84 42.78 32.64
N ARG A 16 28.60 42.29 32.76
CA ARG A 16 27.82 41.36 33.64
C ARG A 16 26.46 41.09 32.90
N ASN A 17 25.56 40.11 33.14
CA ASN A 17 25.29 38.96 34.05
C ASN A 17 24.62 37.85 33.18
N GLY A 18 24.33 36.60 33.60
CA GLY A 18 24.75 35.89 34.82
C GLY A 18 23.63 35.46 35.81
N ARG A 19 22.90 34.36 35.55
CA ARG A 19 22.38 33.45 36.59
C ARG A 19 21.99 32.07 36.03
N VAL A 20 22.20 31.02 36.84
CA VAL A 20 22.09 29.58 36.49
C VAL A 20 21.69 28.81 37.77
N MET A 21 20.86 27.77 37.62
CA MET A 21 20.55 26.60 38.50
C MET A 21 20.50 26.75 40.04
N ALA A 22 19.46 26.15 40.63
CA ALA A 22 19.60 25.23 41.78
C ALA A 22 18.33 24.35 41.92
N CYS A 23 18.47 23.13 42.45
CA CYS A 23 17.40 22.15 42.62
C CYS A 23 16.63 22.30 43.95
N LEU A 24 15.49 21.62 44.07
CA LEU A 24 14.97 21.06 45.32
C LEU A 24 14.09 19.82 45.02
N GLN A 25 14.05 18.86 45.95
CA GLN A 25 13.30 17.59 45.87
C GLN A 25 12.40 17.42 47.12
N ALA A 26 11.58 16.36 47.07
CA ALA A 26 10.81 15.74 48.17
C ALA A 26 9.46 16.38 48.57
N GLY A 27 8.52 15.52 48.97
CA GLY A 27 7.15 15.86 49.41
C GLY A 27 6.11 14.86 48.89
N GLU A 28 5.65 13.94 49.75
CA GLU A 28 4.71 12.86 49.41
C GLU A 28 3.22 13.25 49.57
N SER A 29 2.35 12.27 49.30
CA SER A 29 1.02 12.02 49.90
C SER A 29 -0.26 12.26 49.07
N ALA A 30 -0.73 11.14 48.50
CA ALA A 30 -2.09 10.58 48.67
C ALA A 30 -3.33 11.28 48.04
N PRO A 31 -4.41 10.52 47.73
CA PRO A 31 -5.48 10.98 46.83
C PRO A 31 -6.71 11.54 47.56
N ARG A 32 -7.68 12.03 46.77
CA ARG A 32 -9.07 12.24 47.20
C ARG A 32 -10.04 11.46 46.31
N GLU A 33 -10.78 10.56 46.94
CA GLU A 33 -12.01 10.00 46.39
C GLU A 33 -13.11 11.06 46.37
N HIS A 34 -14.05 10.99 45.43
CA HIS A 34 -15.43 11.43 45.64
C HIS A 34 -16.39 10.48 44.93
N SER A 35 -17.14 9.73 45.75
CA SER A 35 -18.19 8.80 45.32
C SER A 35 -19.46 9.53 44.89
N GLY A 36 -20.16 9.03 43.87
CA GLY A 36 -21.41 9.61 43.37
C GLY A 36 -22.37 8.56 42.82
N ASN A 37 -22.92 7.72 43.70
CA ASN A 37 -23.95 6.74 43.32
C ASN A 37 -25.24 7.43 42.83
N GLY A 38 -25.84 6.90 41.77
CA GLY A 38 -27.02 7.51 41.13
C GLY A 38 -27.82 6.55 40.23
N ALA A 39 -27.98 5.30 40.64
CA ALA A 39 -28.80 4.33 39.89
C ALA A 39 -30.30 4.59 40.09
N PHE A 40 -31.07 4.71 39.00
CA PHE A 40 -32.53 4.76 39.03
C PHE A 40 -33.16 4.21 37.74
N ASP A 41 -33.72 3.00 37.82
CA ASP A 41 -34.74 2.41 36.95
C ASP A 41 -35.69 1.64 37.88
N PRO A 42 -37.03 1.77 37.75
CA PRO A 42 -37.74 0.64 37.13
C PRO A 42 -39.00 0.98 36.31
N ARG A 43 -38.98 0.56 35.04
CA ARG A 43 -40.05 -0.21 34.34
C ARG A 43 -41.38 0.48 33.92
N LEU A 44 -42.08 -0.25 33.03
CA LEU A 44 -43.47 -0.12 32.52
C LEU A 44 -43.66 0.77 31.26
N SER A 45 -44.46 0.40 30.25
CA SER A 45 -44.94 -0.94 29.85
C SER A 45 -45.49 -0.93 28.40
N CYS A 46 -45.91 -2.10 27.90
CA CYS A 46 -46.46 -2.38 26.56
C CYS A 46 -47.45 -1.36 25.98
N MET A 47 -47.43 -1.20 24.64
CA MET A 47 -48.60 -1.56 23.80
C MET A 47 -48.27 -1.70 22.30
N ILE A 48 -48.91 -2.67 21.65
CA ILE A 48 -49.03 -2.85 20.20
C ILE A 48 -50.51 -2.68 19.84
N PRO A 49 -50.84 -2.08 18.69
CA PRO A 49 -51.88 -2.67 17.85
C PRO A 49 -51.53 -2.74 16.35
N SER A 50 -52.22 -3.65 15.67
CA SER A 50 -52.11 -3.95 14.24
C SER A 50 -52.70 -2.87 13.32
N GLY A 51 -52.47 -2.98 11.99
CA GLY A 51 -53.10 -2.16 10.94
C GLY A 51 -54.58 -2.52 10.65
N PRO A 52 -55.11 -2.43 9.41
CA PRO A 52 -54.40 -2.35 8.10
C PRO A 52 -55.01 -1.39 7.04
N GLY A 53 -54.37 -1.34 5.85
CA GLY A 53 -55.06 -1.12 4.56
C GLY A 53 -55.07 0.29 3.96
N GLY A 54 -55.02 0.38 2.63
CA GLY A 54 -55.16 1.66 1.88
C GLY A 54 -54.47 1.68 0.51
N VAL A 55 -55.08 1.09 -0.52
CA VAL A 55 -54.58 1.17 -1.91
C VAL A 55 -55.24 2.35 -2.63
N ALA A 56 -54.44 3.20 -3.28
CA ALA A 56 -54.96 4.20 -4.22
C ALA A 56 -54.00 4.37 -5.41
N SER A 57 -54.48 4.07 -6.62
CA SER A 57 -53.76 4.35 -7.88
C SER A 57 -54.55 5.33 -8.71
N PHE A 58 -53.87 6.28 -9.37
CA PHE A 58 -54.47 7.14 -10.39
C PHE A 58 -53.49 7.38 -11.54
N ARG A 59 -54.04 7.56 -12.74
CA ARG A 59 -53.30 7.64 -14.02
C ARG A 59 -53.06 9.08 -14.47
N CYS A 60 -51.97 9.26 -15.23
CA CYS A 60 -51.75 10.13 -16.40
C CYS A 60 -52.87 11.12 -16.83
N PRO A 61 -52.51 12.32 -17.36
CA PRO A 61 -51.91 12.34 -18.71
C PRO A 61 -50.81 13.39 -19.03
N ILE A 62 -49.78 12.92 -19.72
CA ILE A 62 -49.11 13.45 -20.94
C ILE A 62 -49.34 14.95 -21.31
N ARG A 63 -48.24 15.71 -21.47
CA ARG A 63 -47.93 16.45 -22.71
C ARG A 63 -46.45 16.85 -22.83
N LEU A 64 -45.95 16.89 -24.08
CA LEU A 64 -44.58 17.30 -24.43
C LEU A 64 -44.46 18.82 -24.56
N ALA A 65 -43.24 19.34 -24.35
CA ALA A 65 -42.77 20.57 -24.97
C ALA A 65 -41.24 20.52 -25.13
N GLU A 66 -40.74 20.41 -26.36
CA GLU A 66 -39.32 20.58 -26.67
C GLU A 66 -38.97 22.06 -26.83
N ARG A 67 -37.73 22.44 -26.44
CA ARG A 67 -36.93 23.46 -27.15
C ARG A 67 -35.45 23.42 -26.73
N GLN A 68 -34.59 23.78 -27.68
CA GLN A 68 -33.13 23.83 -27.56
C GLN A 68 -32.65 25.09 -26.79
N TRP A 69 -31.34 25.28 -26.58
CA TRP A 69 -30.53 26.36 -27.22
C TRP A 69 -29.08 26.44 -26.69
N LYS A 70 -28.12 26.07 -27.57
CA LYS A 70 -26.71 26.49 -27.76
C LYS A 70 -25.89 27.19 -26.64
N TYR A 71 -24.65 26.71 -26.42
CA TYR A 71 -23.34 27.44 -26.46
C TYR A 71 -22.23 26.34 -26.53
N ARG A 72 -21.30 26.21 -27.50
CA ARG A 72 -20.33 27.09 -28.20
C ARG A 72 -19.04 27.36 -27.40
N TRP A 73 -17.92 26.81 -27.87
CA TRP A 73 -16.56 26.94 -27.30
C TRP A 73 -15.57 27.52 -28.35
N PRO A 74 -14.51 28.26 -27.97
CA PRO A 74 -13.56 28.89 -28.90
C PRO A 74 -12.24 28.11 -29.11
N LEU A 75 -11.49 28.49 -30.16
CA LEU A 75 -10.13 28.02 -30.50
C LEU A 75 -9.12 29.19 -30.52
N PRO A 76 -7.84 28.91 -30.20
CA PRO A 76 -6.64 29.49 -30.82
C PRO A 76 -5.80 28.37 -31.51
N LEU A 77 -4.84 28.58 -32.43
CA LEU A 77 -4.28 29.78 -33.11
C LEU A 77 -3.67 29.35 -34.48
N SER A 78 -3.08 30.28 -35.25
CA SER A 78 -2.77 30.13 -36.70
C SER A 78 -1.28 29.85 -37.06
N PRO A 79 -0.90 29.53 -38.33
CA PRO A 79 0.35 28.80 -38.67
C PRO A 79 1.40 29.59 -39.52
N PRO A 80 2.55 28.96 -39.85
CA PRO A 80 3.46 29.33 -40.96
C PRO A 80 3.28 28.41 -42.22
N PRO A 81 3.95 28.70 -43.38
CA PRO A 81 3.40 28.36 -44.71
C PRO A 81 4.13 27.29 -45.58
N SER A 82 3.52 26.99 -46.74
CA SER A 82 3.92 26.01 -47.79
C SER A 82 5.18 26.37 -48.59
N PRO A 83 5.70 25.45 -49.44
CA PRO A 83 5.43 25.60 -50.89
C PRO A 83 5.35 24.31 -51.76
N MET A 84 4.62 24.46 -52.88
CA MET A 84 4.87 23.89 -54.24
C MET A 84 4.87 22.37 -54.57
N SER A 85 3.77 21.96 -55.23
CA SER A 85 3.74 21.50 -56.65
C SER A 85 3.92 20.03 -57.06
N GLN A 86 3.24 19.70 -58.19
CA GLN A 86 3.36 18.54 -59.10
C GLN A 86 2.65 17.21 -58.72
N VAL A 87 1.96 16.46 -59.62
CA VAL A 87 1.38 16.77 -60.98
C VAL A 87 0.40 15.64 -61.44
N VAL A 88 -0.69 15.97 -62.18
CA VAL A 88 -1.48 15.10 -63.16
C VAL A 88 -2.14 13.78 -62.65
N ALA A 89 -3.34 13.34 -63.07
CA ALA A 89 -4.54 13.94 -63.68
C ALA A 89 -5.75 12.95 -63.67
N ASP A 90 -6.98 13.46 -63.86
CA ASP A 90 -8.25 12.74 -64.17
C ASP A 90 -8.23 12.07 -65.57
N PRO A 91 -9.04 11.02 -65.92
CA PRO A 91 -10.54 11.08 -65.95
C PRO A 91 -11.28 9.70 -65.87
N PRO A 92 -12.57 9.52 -66.27
CA PRO A 92 -13.78 10.38 -66.23
C PRO A 92 -15.02 9.74 -65.53
N GLN A 93 -16.11 10.52 -65.46
CA GLN A 93 -17.45 10.20 -64.92
C GLN A 93 -18.28 9.14 -65.70
N ARG A 94 -19.28 8.56 -65.04
CA ARG A 94 -20.58 8.16 -65.65
C ARG A 94 -21.76 8.54 -64.75
N ALA A 95 -22.93 8.79 -65.35
CA ALA A 95 -24.08 9.46 -64.73
C ALA A 95 -25.14 8.49 -64.14
N ALA A 96 -26.02 9.02 -63.30
CA ALA A 96 -27.10 8.28 -62.63
C ALA A 96 -28.43 8.25 -63.43
N PRO A 97 -29.20 7.15 -63.37
CA PRO A 97 -30.59 7.08 -63.85
C PRO A 97 -31.63 7.43 -62.75
N PRO A 98 -32.89 7.76 -63.10
CA PRO A 98 -33.90 8.28 -62.17
C PRO A 98 -34.79 7.21 -61.51
N ALA A 99 -35.55 7.62 -60.49
CA ALA A 99 -36.47 6.77 -59.71
C ALA A 99 -37.89 6.64 -60.32
N PRO A 100 -38.57 5.49 -60.17
CA PRO A 100 -39.98 5.28 -60.49
C PRO A 100 -40.93 5.33 -59.26
N SER A 101 -42.24 5.14 -59.51
CA SER A 101 -43.37 5.53 -58.64
C SER A 101 -44.01 4.41 -57.79
N VAL A 102 -44.92 4.81 -56.88
CA VAL A 102 -45.58 3.97 -55.85
C VAL A 102 -46.85 3.25 -56.34
N SER A 103 -46.90 1.92 -56.18
CA SER A 103 -48.07 1.07 -55.77
C SER A 103 -47.60 -0.41 -55.80
N ALA A 104 -48.22 -1.41 -55.14
CA ALA A 104 -49.52 -1.51 -54.47
C ALA A 104 -49.44 -2.35 -53.15
N ALA A 105 -50.53 -3.04 -52.77
CA ALA A 105 -50.75 -3.66 -51.45
C ALA A 105 -49.98 -5.00 -51.21
N PRO A 106 -49.79 -5.43 -49.94
CA PRO A 106 -48.88 -6.54 -49.59
C PRO A 106 -49.55 -7.93 -49.49
N THR A 107 -49.05 -8.91 -50.25
CA THR A 107 -49.43 -10.34 -50.12
C THR A 107 -48.29 -11.33 -50.38
N SER A 108 -47.20 -11.24 -49.62
CA SER A 108 -46.32 -12.37 -49.30
C SER A 108 -45.52 -12.06 -48.04
N LEU A 109 -45.18 -13.08 -47.24
CA LEU A 109 -44.22 -12.93 -46.15
C LEU A 109 -42.83 -12.70 -46.74
N ASP A 110 -42.11 -11.68 -46.27
CA ASP A 110 -40.75 -11.41 -46.73
C ASP A 110 -39.84 -12.62 -46.50
N ALA A 111 -38.94 -12.90 -47.44
CA ALA A 111 -38.01 -14.02 -47.36
C ALA A 111 -37.08 -13.90 -46.13
N GLU A 112 -36.77 -12.66 -45.72
CA GLU A 112 -36.01 -12.36 -44.50
C GLU A 112 -36.82 -12.63 -43.23
N SER A 113 -38.14 -12.37 -43.25
CA SER A 113 -39.05 -12.69 -42.14
C SER A 113 -39.23 -14.21 -41.99
N THR A 114 -39.37 -14.96 -43.09
CA THR A 114 -39.49 -16.43 -43.03
C THR A 114 -38.17 -17.09 -42.63
N ALA A 115 -37.02 -16.56 -43.08
CA ALA A 115 -35.70 -17.00 -42.62
C ALA A 115 -35.49 -16.76 -41.11
N TRP A 116 -35.90 -15.60 -40.58
CA TRP A 116 -35.81 -15.31 -39.14
C TRP A 116 -36.69 -16.27 -38.31
N VAL A 117 -37.94 -16.48 -38.72
CA VAL A 117 -38.87 -17.42 -38.05
C VAL A 117 -38.34 -18.86 -38.11
N ALA A 118 -37.82 -19.31 -39.26
CA ALA A 118 -37.23 -20.63 -39.41
C ALA A 118 -36.00 -20.81 -38.48
N SER A 119 -35.11 -19.83 -38.44
CA SER A 119 -33.93 -19.83 -37.55
C SER A 119 -34.34 -19.91 -36.08
N PHE A 120 -35.34 -19.12 -35.67
CA PHE A 120 -35.88 -19.16 -34.30
C PHE A 120 -36.40 -20.55 -33.92
N PHE A 121 -37.20 -21.19 -34.78
CA PHE A 121 -37.70 -22.54 -34.51
C PHE A 121 -36.61 -23.62 -34.52
N VAL A 122 -35.57 -23.50 -35.36
CA VAL A 122 -34.42 -24.42 -35.34
C VAL A 122 -33.65 -24.32 -34.02
N HIS A 123 -33.38 -23.11 -33.52
CA HIS A 123 -32.70 -22.92 -32.24
C HIS A 123 -33.58 -23.36 -31.05
N LEU A 124 -34.89 -23.10 -31.10
CA LEU A 124 -35.84 -23.59 -30.10
C LEU A 124 -35.88 -25.12 -30.04
N ALA A 125 -35.89 -25.78 -31.21
CA ALA A 125 -35.85 -27.24 -31.31
C ALA A 125 -34.53 -27.81 -30.79
N LEU A 126 -33.38 -27.18 -31.11
CA LEU A 126 -32.07 -27.57 -30.61
C LEU A 126 -31.99 -27.48 -29.08
N LEU A 127 -32.48 -26.39 -28.48
CA LEU A 127 -32.56 -26.23 -27.03
C LEU A 127 -33.48 -27.27 -26.38
N GLY A 128 -34.62 -27.59 -27.01
CA GLY A 128 -35.50 -28.67 -26.56
C GLY A 128 -34.84 -30.05 -26.61
N LEU A 129 -34.04 -30.31 -27.65
CA LEU A 129 -33.30 -31.57 -27.83
C LEU A 129 -32.16 -31.70 -26.81
N LEU A 130 -31.44 -30.60 -26.51
CA LEU A 130 -30.43 -30.54 -25.45
C LEU A 130 -31.07 -30.72 -24.05
N ALA A 131 -32.22 -30.11 -23.79
CA ALA A 131 -32.97 -30.31 -22.55
C ALA A 131 -33.41 -31.78 -22.39
N LEU A 132 -33.92 -32.41 -23.46
CA LEU A 132 -34.28 -33.83 -23.45
C LEU A 132 -33.05 -34.72 -23.23
N ALA A 133 -31.92 -34.43 -23.87
CA ALA A 133 -30.65 -35.14 -23.67
C ALA A 133 -30.14 -35.04 -22.22
N SER A 134 -30.30 -33.87 -21.58
CA SER A 134 -29.95 -33.69 -20.16
C SER A 134 -30.81 -34.54 -19.22
N TRP A 135 -31.99 -34.98 -19.67
CA TRP A 135 -32.91 -35.83 -18.92
C TRP A 135 -32.69 -37.33 -19.17
N THR A 136 -32.15 -37.71 -20.34
CA THR A 136 -31.86 -39.11 -20.70
C THR A 136 -30.45 -39.58 -20.31
N LEU A 137 -29.52 -38.65 -20.07
CA LEU A 137 -28.24 -38.97 -19.46
C LEU A 137 -28.45 -39.46 -18.01
N PRO A 138 -28.04 -40.70 -17.66
CA PRO A 138 -28.24 -41.23 -16.31
C PRO A 138 -27.38 -40.45 -15.33
N GLY A 139 -28.03 -39.66 -14.46
CA GLY A 139 -27.38 -38.87 -13.43
C GLY A 139 -26.68 -39.76 -12.39
N ARG A 140 -25.42 -40.12 -12.66
CA ARG A 140 -24.49 -40.66 -11.65
C ARG A 140 -24.25 -39.60 -10.58
N ARG A 141 -25.14 -39.55 -9.60
CA ARG A 141 -24.76 -39.22 -8.23
C ARG A 141 -23.84 -40.36 -7.79
N PRO A 142 -22.56 -40.12 -7.45
CA PRO A 142 -21.87 -41.04 -6.59
C PRO A 142 -22.60 -41.00 -5.24
N ASP A 143 -23.17 -42.12 -4.81
CA ASP A 143 -23.56 -42.25 -3.41
C ASP A 143 -22.26 -42.26 -2.60
N LEU A 144 -21.89 -41.08 -2.08
CA LEU A 144 -20.86 -40.92 -1.06
C LEU A 144 -21.40 -41.52 0.24
N GLY A 145 -21.38 -42.85 0.29
CA GLY A 145 -21.62 -43.64 1.48
C GLY A 145 -20.51 -43.35 2.48
N LEU A 146 -20.71 -42.30 3.30
CA LEU A 146 -19.93 -42.01 4.49
C LEU A 146 -20.17 -43.12 5.53
N GLN A 147 -19.58 -44.29 5.28
CA GLN A 147 -19.42 -45.31 6.30
C GLN A 147 -18.41 -44.78 7.30
N TYR A 148 -18.93 -44.32 8.43
CA TYR A 148 -18.15 -44.14 9.64
C TYR A 148 -17.75 -45.53 10.13
N GLU A 149 -16.62 -46.04 9.65
CA GLU A 149 -15.91 -47.11 10.33
C GLU A 149 -15.28 -46.49 11.58
N PRO A 150 -15.70 -46.88 12.80
CA PRO A 150 -15.09 -46.36 14.01
C PRO A 150 -13.67 -46.91 14.09
N LEU A 151 -12.68 -46.06 13.84
CA LEU A 151 -11.29 -46.34 14.20
C LEU A 151 -11.24 -46.56 15.71
N ASP A 152 -11.08 -47.82 16.10
CA ASP A 152 -10.90 -48.24 17.48
C ASP A 152 -9.52 -47.73 17.91
N LEU A 153 -9.50 -46.54 18.53
CA LEU A 153 -8.29 -45.90 19.04
C LEU A 153 -7.76 -46.74 20.20
N THR A 154 -6.93 -47.72 19.85
CA THR A 154 -6.10 -48.44 20.79
C THR A 154 -5.01 -47.47 21.23
N ASP A 155 -5.12 -46.96 22.45
CA ASP A 155 -4.09 -46.10 23.03
C ASP A 155 -2.71 -46.77 22.90
N PRO A 156 -1.72 -46.16 22.22
CA PRO A 156 -0.38 -46.68 22.22
C PRO A 156 0.20 -46.50 23.63
N GLU A 157 0.50 -47.61 24.31
CA GLU A 157 1.15 -47.57 25.63
C GLU A 157 2.44 -46.73 25.53
N LEU A 158 2.51 -45.67 26.34
CA LEU A 158 3.64 -44.76 26.36
C LEU A 158 4.90 -45.49 26.80
N SER A 159 5.77 -45.77 25.83
CA SER A 159 7.11 -46.32 26.09
C SER A 159 7.96 -45.26 26.81
N GLU A 160 8.18 -45.42 28.11
CA GLU A 160 9.00 -44.53 28.95
C GLU A 160 10.51 -44.63 28.63
N GLU A 161 10.93 -44.33 27.40
CA GLU A 161 12.37 -44.30 27.05
C GLU A 161 12.78 -43.24 26.01
N PHE A 162 12.31 -42.00 26.21
CA PHE A 162 13.05 -40.80 25.78
C PHE A 162 13.33 -39.90 26.98
N ALA A 163 14.54 -40.05 27.54
CA ALA A 163 15.03 -39.17 28.59
C ALA A 163 15.22 -37.74 28.04
N SER A 164 14.67 -36.76 28.76
CA SER A 164 14.86 -35.34 28.48
C SER A 164 16.33 -34.96 28.65
N THR A 165 17.00 -34.61 27.55
CA THR A 165 18.30 -33.93 27.62
C THR A 165 18.03 -32.45 27.88
N ASP A 166 18.11 -32.03 29.14
CA ASP A 166 18.07 -30.63 29.55
C ASP A 166 19.37 -29.90 29.16
N GLU A 167 19.64 -29.78 27.85
CA GLU A 167 20.59 -28.82 27.30
C GLU A 167 19.83 -27.73 26.54
N VAL A 168 19.26 -26.80 27.32
CA VAL A 168 18.86 -25.50 26.80
C VAL A 168 20.13 -24.76 26.39
N PHE A 169 20.27 -24.42 25.10
CA PHE A 169 21.36 -23.58 24.60
C PHE A 169 21.16 -22.10 25.01
N GLU A 170 21.26 -21.80 26.30
CA GLU A 170 21.34 -20.45 26.86
C GLU A 170 22.71 -19.78 26.57
N ASP A 171 23.12 -19.66 25.30
CA ASP A 171 24.32 -18.88 24.96
C ASP A 171 24.32 -18.23 23.55
N ILE A 172 23.16 -17.81 23.04
CA ILE A 172 23.04 -16.89 21.89
C ILE A 172 22.12 -15.71 22.26
N GLY A 173 22.53 -14.94 23.27
CA GLY A 173 21.75 -13.80 23.79
C GLY A 173 22.60 -12.67 24.38
N ALA A 174 22.56 -11.51 23.73
CA ALA A 174 22.90 -10.18 24.29
C ALA A 174 24.26 -10.00 25.02
N LEU A 175 25.33 -9.76 24.25
CA LEU A 175 26.51 -9.00 24.73
C LEU A 175 26.70 -7.71 23.92
N GLY A 176 25.86 -6.71 24.22
CA GLY A 176 25.97 -5.33 23.73
C GLY A 176 25.48 -4.37 24.82
N ALA A 177 26.35 -3.47 25.29
CA ALA A 177 26.15 -2.80 26.58
C ALA A 177 25.12 -1.65 26.54
N GLY A 178 24.10 -1.73 27.41
CA GLY A 178 23.17 -0.66 27.75
C GLY A 178 22.30 -1.06 28.94
N GLU A 179 22.38 -0.33 30.06
CA GLU A 179 21.62 -0.65 31.26
C GLU A 179 20.15 -0.20 31.16
N GLY A 180 19.23 -1.16 31.29
CA GLY A 180 17.85 -0.93 31.75
C GLY A 180 16.80 -0.60 30.68
N ASP A 181 16.06 -1.61 30.25
CA ASP A 181 14.64 -1.72 30.64
C ASP A 181 14.22 -3.21 30.71
N SER A 182 13.07 -3.52 31.31
CA SER A 182 12.69 -4.91 31.66
C SER A 182 12.15 -5.73 30.50
N ALA A 183 12.74 -6.90 30.25
CA ALA A 183 12.13 -7.93 29.41
C ALA A 183 10.98 -8.63 30.15
N LEU A 184 9.76 -8.54 29.60
CA LEU A 184 8.59 -9.30 30.08
C LEU A 184 8.30 -10.45 29.12
N ALA A 185 8.73 -11.65 29.50
CA ALA A 185 8.29 -12.87 28.83
C ALA A 185 6.83 -13.18 29.23
N VAL A 186 5.89 -12.92 28.32
CA VAL A 186 4.50 -13.36 28.46
C VAL A 186 4.24 -14.40 27.38
N ALA A 187 4.10 -15.67 27.78
CA ALA A 187 3.65 -16.72 26.89
C ALA A 187 2.20 -16.43 26.48
N ALA A 188 1.96 -16.25 25.19
CA ALA A 188 0.61 -16.08 24.66
C ALA A 188 -0.03 -17.46 24.48
N GLU A 189 -1.14 -17.71 25.16
CA GLU A 189 -1.97 -18.89 24.91
C GLU A 189 -2.61 -18.77 23.52
N PHE A 190 -2.33 -19.73 22.64
CA PHE A 190 -2.88 -19.75 21.29
C PHE A 190 -4.28 -20.39 21.28
N SER A 191 -5.30 -19.60 20.96
CA SER A 191 -6.64 -20.13 20.67
C SER A 191 -6.64 -20.80 19.29
N LEU A 192 -6.63 -22.13 19.27
CA LEU A 192 -6.89 -22.94 18.07
C LEU A 192 -8.34 -22.70 17.60
N ASP A 193 -8.51 -21.88 16.56
CA ASP A 193 -9.79 -21.79 15.85
C ASP A 193 -9.63 -21.41 14.37
N SER A 194 -10.24 -22.23 13.50
CA SER A 194 -10.49 -22.01 12.07
C SER A 194 -9.30 -21.72 11.12
N LEU A 195 -8.68 -22.78 10.59
CA LEU A 195 -8.28 -22.83 9.17
C LEU A 195 -8.74 -24.15 8.54
N THR A 196 -9.60 -24.06 7.53
CA THR A 196 -10.01 -25.21 6.72
C THR A 196 -8.88 -25.57 5.76
N ALA A 197 -8.31 -26.78 5.87
CA ALA A 197 -7.25 -27.24 4.99
C ALA A 197 -7.70 -27.23 3.51
N ILE A 198 -7.03 -26.42 2.69
CA ILE A 198 -7.24 -26.38 1.25
C ILE A 198 -6.53 -27.60 0.63
N GLN A 199 -7.27 -28.69 0.42
CA GLN A 199 -6.77 -29.79 -0.40
C GLN A 199 -6.62 -29.30 -1.86
N PRO A 200 -5.49 -29.58 -2.53
CA PRO A 200 -5.29 -29.18 -3.92
C PRO A 200 -6.18 -30.02 -4.84
N GLU A 201 -7.14 -29.36 -5.51
CA GLU A 201 -8.03 -30.01 -6.47
C GLU A 201 -7.25 -30.43 -7.74
N LEU A 202 -6.86 -31.71 -7.78
CA LEU A 202 -6.11 -32.34 -8.87
C LEU A 202 -6.90 -32.27 -10.18
N THR A 203 -6.63 -31.23 -10.98
CA THR A 203 -7.26 -31.01 -12.28
C THR A 203 -6.72 -32.01 -13.31
N THR A 204 -7.37 -33.17 -13.43
CA THR A 204 -6.96 -34.24 -14.35
C THR A 204 -7.23 -33.85 -15.81
N VAL A 205 -6.20 -33.39 -16.51
CA VAL A 205 -6.23 -33.24 -17.98
C VAL A 205 -6.05 -34.63 -18.62
N PRO A 206 -6.96 -35.09 -19.49
CA PRO A 206 -6.82 -36.38 -20.15
C PRO A 206 -5.81 -36.30 -21.31
N ALA A 207 -4.54 -36.54 -21.00
CA ALA A 207 -3.46 -36.70 -21.97
C ALA A 207 -2.97 -38.15 -21.99
N GLU A 208 -3.08 -38.82 -23.13
CA GLU A 208 -2.61 -40.19 -23.33
C GLU A 208 -1.08 -40.19 -23.53
N THR A 209 -0.33 -40.41 -22.45
CA THR A 209 1.14 -40.50 -22.48
C THR A 209 1.63 -41.74 -21.74
N VAL A 210 2.61 -42.43 -22.34
CA VAL A 210 3.20 -43.68 -21.83
C VAL A 210 3.83 -43.46 -20.45
N SER A 211 3.45 -44.28 -19.48
CA SER A 211 4.02 -44.29 -18.13
C SER A 211 5.47 -44.77 -18.14
N LEU A 212 6.40 -43.82 -18.01
CA LEU A 212 7.77 -44.08 -17.55
C LEU A 212 7.79 -43.91 -16.03
N ASP A 213 7.87 -45.02 -15.30
CA ASP A 213 8.01 -45.01 -13.84
C ASP A 213 9.36 -44.39 -13.44
N LEU A 214 9.32 -43.10 -13.11
CA LEU A 214 10.35 -42.45 -12.31
C LEU A 214 9.86 -42.44 -10.86
N PRO A 215 10.61 -43.02 -9.90
CA PRO A 215 10.24 -42.98 -8.49
C PRO A 215 10.32 -41.55 -7.99
N THR A 216 9.17 -40.87 -7.99
CA THR A 216 9.01 -39.56 -7.38
C THR A 216 8.90 -39.77 -5.88
N GLU A 217 10.04 -39.76 -5.18
CA GLU A 217 10.03 -39.57 -3.74
C GLU A 217 9.20 -38.33 -3.43
N MET A 218 8.14 -38.49 -2.63
CA MET A 218 7.44 -37.34 -2.08
C MET A 218 8.41 -36.59 -1.19
N VAL A 219 8.92 -35.46 -1.67
CA VAL A 219 9.64 -34.52 -0.82
C VAL A 219 8.62 -34.06 0.23
N VAL A 220 8.76 -34.58 1.44
CA VAL A 220 8.05 -34.09 2.62
C VAL A 220 8.30 -32.60 2.64
N ALA A 221 7.23 -31.81 2.51
CA ALA A 221 7.34 -30.37 2.66
C ALA A 221 7.93 -30.11 4.05
N THR A 222 8.98 -29.29 4.14
CA THR A 222 9.49 -28.83 5.42
C THR A 222 8.32 -28.38 6.27
N GLU A 223 8.20 -28.89 7.51
CA GLU A 223 7.25 -28.35 8.48
C GLU A 223 7.71 -26.94 8.84
N LEU A 224 7.34 -26.00 7.98
CA LEU A 224 7.45 -24.57 8.18
C LEU A 224 6.73 -24.25 9.48
N SER A 225 7.42 -23.52 10.36
CA SER A 225 6.80 -22.94 11.55
C SER A 225 5.56 -22.16 11.11
N GLU A 226 4.37 -22.70 11.42
CA GLU A 226 3.12 -22.16 10.92
C GLU A 226 2.96 -20.71 11.41
N LEU A 227 2.55 -19.81 10.50
CA LEU A 227 2.38 -18.36 10.70
C LEU A 227 3.64 -17.46 10.58
N ALA A 228 4.33 -17.43 9.43
CA ALA A 228 5.08 -16.21 9.02
C ALA A 228 5.42 -16.09 7.50
N PRO A 229 4.53 -15.55 6.64
CA PRO A 229 4.91 -15.16 5.27
C PRO A 229 5.74 -13.85 5.20
N VAL A 230 5.53 -12.95 6.18
CA VAL A 230 6.29 -11.69 6.32
C VAL A 230 6.67 -11.49 7.78
N GLN A 231 7.94 -11.73 8.12
CA GLN A 231 8.48 -11.48 9.47
C GLN A 231 9.41 -10.27 9.45
N GLY A 232 8.90 -9.12 9.92
CA GLY A 232 9.62 -7.84 9.96
C GLY A 232 10.65 -7.75 11.09
N ILE A 233 11.49 -8.77 11.30
CA ILE A 233 12.42 -8.87 12.43
C ILE A 233 13.58 -7.86 12.26
N GLY A 234 13.41 -6.69 12.86
CA GLY A 234 14.51 -5.84 13.30
C GLY A 234 14.52 -5.82 14.82
N SER A 235 15.49 -6.49 15.45
CA SER A 235 15.60 -6.45 16.92
C SER A 235 15.90 -5.01 17.38
N VAL A 236 15.28 -4.58 18.49
CA VAL A 236 15.40 -3.21 19.00
C VAL A 236 16.82 -3.00 19.55
N GLY A 237 17.72 -2.59 18.66
CA GLY A 237 19.15 -2.41 18.95
C GLY A 237 20.07 -2.72 17.76
N THR A 238 19.63 -3.53 16.79
CA THR A 238 20.34 -3.79 15.53
C THR A 238 19.71 -3.02 14.37
N THR A 239 20.47 -2.73 13.31
CA THR A 239 19.87 -2.15 12.09
C THR A 239 19.07 -3.21 11.33
N ALA A 240 17.94 -2.84 10.70
CA ALA A 240 16.97 -3.81 10.19
C ALA A 240 17.52 -4.78 9.11
N ALA A 241 18.59 -4.41 8.40
CA ALA A 241 19.27 -5.28 7.45
C ALA A 241 19.96 -6.48 8.11
N GLU A 242 20.32 -6.34 9.38
CA GLU A 242 21.15 -7.30 10.11
C GLU A 242 20.34 -8.50 10.57
N GLY A 243 19.19 -8.27 11.20
CA GLY A 243 18.24 -9.35 11.56
C GLY A 243 17.74 -10.13 10.34
N ALA A 244 17.58 -9.46 9.19
CA ALA A 244 17.22 -10.11 7.92
C ALA A 244 18.31 -11.08 7.44
N ILE A 245 19.58 -10.64 7.43
CA ILE A 245 20.73 -11.47 7.04
C ILE A 245 20.92 -12.64 8.02
N ASP A 246 20.75 -12.38 9.31
CA ASP A 246 20.94 -13.39 10.35
C ASP A 246 19.82 -14.45 10.27
N ARG A 247 18.57 -14.07 9.91
CA ARG A 247 17.50 -15.05 9.59
C ARG A 247 17.78 -15.81 8.29
N ILE A 248 18.23 -15.16 7.21
CA ILE A 248 18.61 -15.84 5.96
C ILE A 248 19.70 -16.90 6.21
N THR A 249 20.63 -16.64 7.13
CA THR A 249 21.66 -17.61 7.53
C THR A 249 21.05 -18.85 8.19
N HIS A 250 20.03 -18.69 9.03
CA HIS A 250 19.26 -19.80 9.61
C HIS A 250 18.47 -20.60 8.54
N GLU A 251 17.86 -19.93 7.56
CA GLU A 251 17.19 -20.60 6.42
C GLU A 251 18.18 -21.44 5.59
N ILE A 252 19.39 -20.92 5.35
CA ILE A 252 20.46 -21.64 4.63
C ILE A 252 20.92 -22.86 5.44
N LEU A 253 21.08 -22.74 6.77
CA LEU A 253 21.39 -23.87 7.65
C LEU A 253 20.29 -24.94 7.63
N ALA A 254 19.02 -24.55 7.71
CA ALA A 254 17.89 -25.47 7.65
C ALA A 254 17.83 -26.21 6.30
N SER A 255 18.10 -25.54 5.18
CA SER A 255 18.23 -26.18 3.87
C SER A 255 19.42 -27.14 3.80
N LEU A 256 20.59 -26.74 4.32
CA LEU A 256 21.81 -27.56 4.34
C LEU A 256 21.65 -28.84 5.16
N ALA A 257 20.89 -28.80 6.26
CA ALA A 257 20.58 -29.96 7.09
C ALA A 257 19.75 -31.01 6.34
N GLN A 258 18.97 -30.61 5.33
CA GLN A 258 18.19 -31.52 4.48
C GLN A 258 19.01 -32.04 3.29
N ARG A 259 19.60 -31.14 2.50
CA ARG A 259 20.30 -31.45 1.23
C ARG A 259 21.42 -30.43 0.96
N PRO A 260 22.49 -30.84 0.23
CA PRO A 260 23.49 -29.88 -0.26
C PRO A 260 22.80 -28.74 -1.01
N THR A 261 23.17 -27.50 -0.70
CA THR A 261 22.43 -26.31 -1.10
C THR A 261 23.25 -25.43 -2.04
N LEU A 262 22.56 -24.74 -2.96
CA LEU A 262 23.11 -23.69 -3.80
C LEU A 262 22.34 -22.39 -3.50
N VAL A 263 23.06 -21.39 -2.99
CA VAL A 263 22.52 -20.04 -2.76
C VAL A 263 22.92 -19.14 -3.92
N VAL A 264 21.94 -18.47 -4.52
CA VAL A 264 22.14 -17.54 -5.62
C VAL A 264 21.82 -16.13 -5.14
N TRP A 265 22.86 -15.35 -4.89
CA TRP A 265 22.74 -13.97 -4.43
C TRP A 265 22.57 -13.04 -5.63
N MET A 266 21.43 -12.36 -5.69
CA MET A 266 21.09 -11.37 -6.71
C MET A 266 21.22 -9.96 -6.12
N PHE A 267 22.06 -9.13 -6.73
CA PHE A 267 22.31 -7.76 -6.32
C PHE A 267 21.87 -6.78 -7.40
N ASP A 268 20.97 -5.90 -7.01
CA ASP A 268 20.59 -4.70 -7.73
C ASP A 268 21.80 -3.78 -7.94
N GLN A 269 21.98 -3.31 -9.18
CA GLN A 269 23.07 -2.41 -9.58
C GLN A 269 22.69 -0.93 -9.55
N SER A 270 21.53 -0.57 -9.01
CA SER A 270 21.15 0.82 -8.72
C SER A 270 22.22 1.54 -7.88
N GLY A 271 22.35 2.85 -8.13
CA GLY A 271 23.33 3.70 -7.42
C GLY A 271 22.96 3.95 -5.95
N SER A 272 21.68 3.81 -5.59
CA SER A 272 21.17 3.84 -4.22
C SER A 272 21.72 2.68 -3.38
N MET A 273 21.68 1.47 -3.93
CA MET A 273 22.10 0.24 -3.24
C MET A 273 23.60 0.15 -2.94
N ARG A 274 24.43 1.05 -3.48
CA ARG A 274 25.90 1.09 -3.26
C ARG A 274 26.31 1.06 -1.79
N ALA A 275 25.57 1.76 -0.92
CA ALA A 275 25.84 1.76 0.53
C ALA A 275 25.46 0.41 1.18
N GLU A 276 24.37 -0.21 0.71
CA GLU A 276 23.83 -1.46 1.28
C GLU A 276 24.68 -2.65 0.85
N ARG A 277 25.08 -2.75 -0.43
CA ARG A 277 26.04 -3.76 -0.93
C ARG A 277 27.34 -3.76 -0.11
N ALA A 278 27.83 -2.58 0.30
CA ALA A 278 29.01 -2.43 1.15
C ALA A 278 28.78 -2.78 2.64
N GLY A 279 27.53 -2.74 3.13
CA GLY A 279 27.13 -3.26 4.44
C GLY A 279 27.01 -4.78 4.44
N VAL A 280 26.27 -5.31 3.47
CA VAL A 280 26.05 -6.75 3.23
C VAL A 280 27.38 -7.50 3.13
N LEU A 281 28.35 -6.97 2.37
CA LEU A 281 29.72 -7.52 2.25
C LEU A 281 30.41 -7.81 3.59
N LYS A 282 30.21 -6.96 4.61
CA LYS A 282 30.83 -7.15 5.94
C LYS A 282 30.21 -8.31 6.69
N ARG A 283 28.89 -8.52 6.55
CA ARG A 283 28.19 -9.65 7.18
C ARG A 283 28.37 -10.94 6.41
N PHE A 284 28.48 -10.92 5.07
CA PHE A 284 28.81 -12.11 4.26
C PHE A 284 30.01 -12.88 4.81
N ARG A 285 31.07 -12.19 5.24
CA ARG A 285 32.21 -12.88 5.85
C ARG A 285 31.83 -13.62 7.13
N ARG A 286 31.15 -12.93 8.05
CA ARG A 286 30.64 -13.51 9.30
C ARG A 286 29.73 -14.72 9.04
N ILE A 287 28.85 -14.65 8.04
CA ILE A 287 27.99 -15.79 7.63
C ILE A 287 28.84 -17.01 7.28
N TYR A 288 29.82 -16.88 6.36
CA TYR A 288 30.59 -18.02 5.88
C TYR A 288 31.64 -18.51 6.92
N GLU A 289 32.01 -17.67 7.89
CA GLU A 289 32.75 -18.05 9.10
C GLU A 289 31.85 -18.85 10.08
N GLU A 290 30.65 -18.36 10.41
CA GLU A 290 29.70 -19.00 11.34
C GLU A 290 29.05 -20.28 10.77
N LEU A 291 28.92 -20.40 9.44
CA LEU A 291 28.46 -21.61 8.75
C LEU A 291 29.48 -22.77 8.80
N GLY A 292 30.66 -22.60 9.41
CA GLY A 292 31.65 -23.66 9.58
C GLY A 292 32.27 -24.21 8.29
N VAL A 293 32.03 -23.56 7.14
CA VAL A 293 32.49 -24.00 5.82
C VAL A 293 34.02 -24.10 5.75
N ILE A 294 34.71 -23.25 6.53
CA ILE A 294 36.17 -23.21 6.67
C ILE A 294 36.73 -24.49 7.31
N GLU A 295 35.98 -25.15 8.22
CA GLU A 295 36.39 -26.42 8.85
C GLU A 295 35.89 -27.65 8.07
N ALA A 296 34.68 -27.57 7.50
CA ALA A 296 34.14 -28.65 6.66
C ALA A 296 34.99 -28.90 5.39
N ALA A 297 35.68 -27.87 4.87
CA ALA A 297 36.50 -27.95 3.66
C ALA A 297 37.71 -28.90 3.76
N ASP A 298 38.22 -29.17 4.96
CA ASP A 298 39.41 -30.04 5.15
C ASP A 298 39.05 -31.54 5.29
N ASN A 299 37.75 -31.87 5.32
CA ASN A 299 37.29 -33.26 5.32
C ASN A 299 37.61 -33.94 3.98
N PRO A 300 38.31 -35.10 3.95
CA PRO A 300 38.63 -35.83 2.73
C PRO A 300 37.44 -36.19 1.83
N ALA A 301 36.21 -36.22 2.37
CA ALA A 301 34.99 -36.49 1.62
C ALA A 301 34.56 -35.35 0.67
N PHE A 302 34.91 -34.09 0.94
CA PHE A 302 34.42 -32.92 0.19
C PHE A 302 35.46 -32.34 -0.80
N ARG A 303 36.42 -33.17 -1.23
CA ARG A 303 37.56 -32.77 -2.07
C ARG A 303 37.18 -32.39 -3.51
N ARG A 304 36.00 -32.76 -4.02
CA ARG A 304 35.51 -32.30 -5.32
C ARG A 304 34.51 -31.18 -5.13
N HIS A 305 34.50 -30.25 -6.08
CA HIS A 305 33.56 -29.13 -6.11
C HIS A 305 32.07 -29.57 -6.12
N GLU A 306 31.78 -30.74 -6.69
CA GLU A 306 30.43 -31.31 -6.74
C GLU A 306 29.95 -31.85 -5.38
N ASP A 307 30.87 -32.26 -4.51
CA ASP A 307 30.58 -32.91 -3.22
C ASP A 307 30.30 -31.89 -2.09
N LYS A 308 30.75 -30.63 -2.24
CA LYS A 308 30.72 -29.61 -1.16
C LYS A 308 29.30 -29.26 -0.70
N PRO A 309 29.03 -29.12 0.62
CA PRO A 309 27.67 -28.95 1.13
C PRO A 309 27.00 -27.66 0.63
N LEU A 310 27.71 -26.53 0.68
CA LEU A 310 27.24 -25.23 0.19
C LEU A 310 27.97 -24.83 -1.10
N LEU A 311 27.23 -24.32 -2.07
CA LEU A 311 27.75 -23.59 -3.23
C LEU A 311 27.05 -22.22 -3.35
N THR A 312 27.74 -21.27 -3.96
CA THR A 312 27.32 -19.87 -4.05
C THR A 312 27.43 -19.35 -5.47
N ALA A 313 26.42 -18.66 -5.97
CA ALA A 313 26.52 -17.84 -7.19
C ALA A 313 26.20 -16.38 -6.87
N VAL A 314 26.82 -15.45 -7.61
CA VAL A 314 26.57 -14.01 -7.50
C VAL A 314 26.17 -13.46 -8.87
N ILE A 315 25.05 -12.74 -8.89
CA ILE A 315 24.42 -12.14 -10.08
C ILE A 315 24.22 -10.65 -9.82
N GLY A 316 24.59 -9.83 -10.80
CA GLY A 316 24.14 -8.44 -10.89
C GLY A 316 22.92 -8.37 -11.80
N PHE A 317 21.95 -7.50 -11.50
CA PHE A 317 20.84 -7.23 -12.42
C PHE A 317 20.53 -5.74 -12.49
N ASP A 318 19.98 -5.36 -13.64
CA ASP A 318 19.38 -4.06 -13.91
C ASP A 318 18.20 -4.25 -14.89
N ALA A 319 18.37 -3.91 -16.18
CA ALA A 319 17.48 -4.32 -17.24
C ALA A 319 17.71 -5.79 -17.66
N GLU A 320 18.91 -6.35 -17.46
CA GLU A 320 19.20 -7.77 -17.71
C GLU A 320 20.08 -8.41 -16.60
N PRO A 321 19.79 -9.66 -16.16
CA PRO A 321 20.61 -10.37 -15.18
C PRO A 321 21.92 -10.88 -15.80
N HIS A 322 23.05 -10.53 -15.21
CA HIS A 322 24.37 -10.99 -15.63
C HIS A 322 25.18 -11.62 -14.49
N ARG A 323 25.92 -12.68 -14.82
CA ARG A 323 26.70 -13.46 -13.86
C ARG A 323 28.00 -12.73 -13.50
N LEU A 324 28.22 -12.53 -12.21
CA LEU A 324 29.48 -12.01 -11.65
C LEU A 324 30.42 -13.18 -11.29
N THR A 325 29.86 -14.31 -10.82
CA THR A 325 30.56 -15.61 -10.75
C THR A 325 30.28 -16.45 -12.01
N ALA A 326 31.32 -16.89 -12.72
CA ALA A 326 31.17 -17.62 -13.98
C ALA A 326 30.35 -18.93 -13.84
N GLU A 327 30.63 -19.69 -12.80
CA GLU A 327 29.85 -20.85 -12.32
C GLU A 327 29.77 -20.74 -10.78
N PRO A 328 28.86 -21.46 -10.10
CA PRO A 328 28.82 -21.46 -8.64
C PRO A 328 30.16 -21.88 -8.03
N THR A 329 30.49 -21.34 -6.86
CA THR A 329 31.73 -21.63 -6.11
C THR A 329 31.49 -21.58 -4.61
N ASP A 330 32.39 -22.21 -3.84
CA ASP A 330 32.49 -22.04 -2.39
C ASP A 330 33.60 -21.07 -1.96
N ASP A 331 34.47 -20.64 -2.89
CA ASP A 331 35.58 -19.74 -2.56
C ASP A 331 35.08 -18.34 -2.17
N PHE A 332 35.16 -18.04 -0.87
CA PHE A 332 34.80 -16.75 -0.31
C PHE A 332 35.60 -15.59 -0.93
N ALA A 333 36.87 -15.80 -1.34
CA ALA A 333 37.66 -14.73 -1.96
C ALA A 333 37.10 -14.34 -3.34
N THR A 334 36.70 -15.32 -4.15
CA THR A 334 35.99 -15.10 -5.43
C THR A 334 34.61 -14.47 -5.22
N ILE A 335 33.86 -14.89 -4.19
CA ILE A 335 32.54 -14.32 -3.87
C ILE A 335 32.67 -12.85 -3.43
N GLU A 336 33.60 -12.53 -2.52
CA GLU A 336 33.87 -11.16 -2.08
C GLU A 336 34.39 -10.29 -3.23
N ALA A 337 35.25 -10.82 -4.10
CA ALA A 337 35.71 -10.11 -5.31
C ALA A 337 34.57 -9.82 -6.29
N ALA A 338 33.65 -10.78 -6.50
CA ALA A 338 32.49 -10.61 -7.39
C ALA A 338 31.54 -9.50 -6.90
N ILE A 339 31.22 -9.48 -5.60
CA ILE A 339 30.32 -8.46 -5.03
C ILE A 339 31.00 -7.08 -4.97
N ARG A 340 32.31 -7.02 -4.65
CA ARG A 340 33.11 -5.78 -4.73
C ARG A 340 33.28 -5.25 -6.16
N GLY A 341 33.15 -6.12 -7.17
CA GLY A 341 33.24 -5.78 -8.58
C GLY A 341 31.97 -5.15 -9.17
N ILE A 342 30.86 -5.06 -8.41
CA ILE A 342 29.61 -4.48 -8.87
C ILE A 342 29.77 -2.97 -9.13
N THR A 343 29.74 -2.60 -10.41
CA THR A 343 29.59 -1.21 -10.85
C THR A 343 28.14 -0.75 -10.71
N ASP A 344 27.94 0.52 -10.39
CA ASP A 344 26.61 1.14 -10.46
C ASP A 344 26.19 1.25 -11.94
N SER A 345 24.98 0.79 -12.29
CA SER A 345 24.50 0.85 -13.68
C SER A 345 24.02 2.25 -14.07
N THR A 346 23.85 2.47 -15.38
CA THR A 346 23.31 3.70 -15.98
C THR A 346 21.89 3.53 -16.53
N THR A 347 21.31 2.35 -16.42
CA THR A 347 19.92 2.06 -16.78
C THR A 347 18.97 2.54 -15.68
N GLN A 348 17.72 2.82 -16.06
CA GLN A 348 16.63 3.30 -15.18
C GLN A 348 15.40 2.42 -15.42
N VAL A 349 15.64 1.11 -15.47
CA VAL A 349 14.64 0.06 -15.72
C VAL A 349 15.10 -1.16 -14.93
N GLU A 350 14.29 -1.58 -13.96
CA GLU A 350 14.62 -2.70 -13.08
C GLU A 350 13.70 -3.89 -13.37
N ASN A 351 14.18 -4.81 -14.22
CA ASN A 351 13.43 -5.98 -14.66
C ASN A 351 13.58 -7.13 -13.65
N VAL A 352 13.12 -6.88 -12.43
CA VAL A 352 13.32 -7.74 -11.25
C VAL A 352 12.72 -9.13 -11.44
N PHE A 353 11.52 -9.24 -12.01
CA PHE A 353 10.84 -10.54 -12.18
C PHE A 353 11.50 -11.36 -13.30
N THR A 354 11.86 -10.71 -14.41
CA THR A 354 12.64 -11.30 -15.51
C THR A 354 14.01 -11.79 -15.00
N ALA A 355 14.67 -11.01 -14.15
CA ALA A 355 15.95 -11.38 -13.53
C ALA A 355 15.82 -12.65 -12.69
N VAL A 356 14.75 -12.80 -11.91
CA VAL A 356 14.46 -14.02 -11.14
C VAL A 356 14.12 -15.19 -12.07
N THR A 357 13.27 -15.00 -13.08
CA THR A 357 12.89 -16.05 -14.05
C THR A 357 14.11 -16.65 -14.76
N MET A 358 14.97 -15.79 -15.33
CA MET A 358 16.20 -16.22 -16.01
C MET A 358 17.18 -16.91 -15.06
N THR A 359 17.22 -16.48 -13.80
CA THR A 359 18.03 -17.11 -12.74
C THR A 359 17.51 -18.51 -12.39
N ALA A 360 16.21 -18.66 -12.18
CA ALA A 360 15.57 -19.95 -11.92
C ALA A 360 15.74 -20.94 -13.09
N GLU A 361 15.48 -20.48 -14.32
CA GLU A 361 15.76 -21.19 -15.58
C GLU A 361 17.20 -21.73 -15.66
N LYS A 362 18.18 -20.90 -15.25
CA LYS A 362 19.61 -21.24 -15.28
C LYS A 362 20.02 -22.24 -14.20
N TYR A 363 19.54 -22.09 -12.96
CA TYR A 363 20.04 -22.83 -11.81
C TYR A 363 19.20 -24.05 -11.40
N ARG A 364 17.97 -24.22 -11.92
CA ARG A 364 17.17 -25.46 -11.74
C ARG A 364 17.93 -26.75 -12.11
N ARG A 365 18.94 -26.67 -12.99
CA ARG A 365 19.78 -27.82 -13.38
C ARG A 365 20.43 -28.53 -12.17
N TYR A 366 20.80 -27.79 -11.12
CA TYR A 366 21.47 -28.34 -9.94
C TYR A 366 20.54 -29.16 -9.04
N ARG A 367 19.21 -28.98 -9.16
CA ARG A 367 18.21 -29.79 -8.45
C ARG A 367 18.07 -31.21 -9.01
N THR A 368 18.54 -31.46 -10.23
CA THR A 368 18.48 -32.80 -10.81
C THR A 368 19.48 -33.72 -10.09
N PRO A 369 19.16 -35.00 -9.82
CA PRO A 369 20.08 -35.92 -9.14
C PRO A 369 21.43 -36.07 -9.84
N ARG A 370 21.47 -35.89 -11.17
CA ARG A 370 22.71 -35.93 -11.98
C ARG A 370 23.69 -34.79 -11.68
N ASN A 371 23.23 -33.69 -11.07
CA ASN A 371 24.02 -32.50 -10.75
C ASN A 371 24.08 -32.24 -9.23
N GLY A 372 23.95 -33.30 -8.42
CA GLY A 372 24.03 -33.25 -6.96
C GLY A 372 22.69 -33.14 -6.22
N GLY A 373 21.54 -33.11 -6.91
CA GLY A 373 20.21 -33.16 -6.28
C GLY A 373 19.91 -32.01 -5.32
N ARG A 374 20.55 -30.84 -5.54
CA ARG A 374 20.67 -29.77 -4.56
C ARG A 374 19.37 -29.04 -4.28
N ASN A 375 19.23 -28.53 -3.06
CA ASN A 375 18.32 -27.41 -2.83
C ASN A 375 18.88 -26.15 -3.51
N VAL A 376 18.01 -25.29 -4.05
CA VAL A 376 18.39 -24.04 -4.72
C VAL A 376 17.55 -22.92 -4.14
N MET A 377 18.22 -21.91 -3.61
CA MET A 377 17.64 -20.72 -2.98
C MET A 377 18.10 -19.48 -3.77
N ILE A 378 17.17 -18.58 -4.09
CA ILE A 378 17.48 -17.25 -4.63
C ILE A 378 17.33 -16.26 -3.49
N VAL A 379 18.32 -15.40 -3.28
CA VAL A 379 18.29 -14.34 -2.27
C VAL A 379 18.63 -13.01 -2.94
N MET A 380 17.69 -12.08 -2.93
CA MET A 380 17.74 -10.86 -3.72
C MET A 380 17.77 -9.60 -2.85
N PHE A 381 18.63 -8.64 -3.21
CA PHE A 381 18.67 -7.30 -2.62
C PHE A 381 18.28 -6.27 -3.68
N THR A 382 17.24 -5.46 -3.41
CA THR A 382 16.80 -4.30 -4.21
C THR A 382 16.13 -3.27 -3.30
N ASP A 383 16.19 -1.98 -3.63
CA ASP A 383 15.45 -0.94 -2.90
C ASP A 383 14.16 -0.41 -3.55
N GLU A 384 13.71 -1.00 -4.67
CA GLU A 384 12.48 -0.63 -5.38
C GLU A 384 11.46 -1.80 -5.47
N SER A 385 10.41 -1.65 -6.30
CA SER A 385 9.44 -2.72 -6.61
C SER A 385 9.63 -3.40 -7.97
N GLY A 386 10.56 -2.90 -8.80
CA GLY A 386 10.71 -3.28 -10.21
C GLY A 386 9.73 -2.60 -11.18
N ASP A 387 10.03 -2.73 -12.47
CA ASP A 387 9.27 -2.20 -13.62
C ASP A 387 8.49 -3.27 -14.41
N ASP A 388 8.73 -4.55 -14.17
CA ASP A 388 8.15 -5.67 -14.92
C ASP A 388 7.13 -6.54 -14.13
N PRO A 389 6.15 -5.96 -13.38
CA PRO A 389 5.24 -6.74 -12.55
C PRO A 389 4.30 -7.66 -13.34
N ASP A 390 4.13 -7.44 -14.65
CA ASP A 390 3.41 -8.36 -15.55
C ASP A 390 4.11 -9.73 -15.68
N MET A 391 5.43 -9.80 -15.44
CA MET A 391 6.21 -11.04 -15.45
C MET A 391 6.15 -11.82 -14.12
N LEU A 392 5.45 -11.30 -13.10
CA LEU A 392 5.32 -11.91 -11.77
C LEU A 392 4.78 -13.34 -11.83
N ASP A 393 3.69 -13.57 -12.59
CA ASP A 393 3.07 -14.89 -12.65
C ASP A 393 3.99 -15.92 -13.31
N GLU A 394 4.81 -15.53 -14.31
CA GLU A 394 5.83 -16.41 -14.91
C GLU A 394 6.97 -16.70 -13.93
N ALA A 395 7.48 -15.69 -13.21
CA ALA A 395 8.53 -15.86 -12.21
C ALA A 395 8.10 -16.81 -11.09
N VAL A 396 6.86 -16.66 -10.59
CA VAL A 396 6.24 -17.57 -9.63
C VAL A 396 6.12 -18.98 -10.23
N ASP A 397 5.57 -19.14 -11.43
CA ASP A 397 5.38 -20.45 -12.06
C ASP A 397 6.71 -21.20 -12.27
N VAL A 398 7.75 -20.52 -12.77
CA VAL A 398 9.07 -21.11 -13.02
C VAL A 398 9.76 -21.49 -11.71
N CYS A 399 9.69 -20.66 -10.68
CA CYS A 399 10.25 -20.97 -9.36
C CYS A 399 9.51 -22.14 -8.70
N ARG A 400 8.16 -22.12 -8.69
CA ARG A 400 7.33 -23.19 -8.11
C ARG A 400 7.52 -24.53 -8.82
N LYS A 401 7.46 -24.56 -10.16
CA LYS A 401 7.71 -25.80 -10.95
C LYS A 401 9.14 -26.33 -10.79
N SER A 402 10.08 -25.44 -10.49
CA SER A 402 11.47 -25.80 -10.16
C SER A 402 11.67 -26.07 -8.67
N ALA A 403 10.68 -25.90 -7.80
CA ALA A 403 10.82 -25.92 -6.33
C ALA A 403 11.98 -25.04 -5.79
N ILE A 404 12.20 -23.87 -6.40
CA ILE A 404 13.19 -22.88 -6.00
C ILE A 404 12.51 -21.84 -5.09
N SER A 405 13.05 -21.62 -3.90
CA SER A 405 12.54 -20.62 -2.95
C SER A 405 13.24 -19.28 -3.14
N VAL A 406 12.45 -18.20 -3.13
CA VAL A 406 12.92 -16.83 -3.37
C VAL A 406 12.75 -16.00 -2.11
N TYR A 407 13.87 -15.46 -1.60
CA TYR A 407 13.92 -14.55 -0.47
C TYR A 407 14.32 -13.16 -0.96
N VAL A 408 13.70 -12.11 -0.42
CA VAL A 408 13.95 -10.73 -0.87
C VAL A 408 14.20 -9.82 0.33
N VAL A 409 15.27 -9.05 0.29
CA VAL A 409 15.63 -8.02 1.26
C VAL A 409 15.47 -6.67 0.58
N GLY A 410 14.57 -5.83 1.07
CA GLY A 410 14.28 -4.53 0.43
C GLY A 410 13.41 -3.59 1.26
N ARG A 411 12.96 -2.50 0.65
CA ARG A 411 12.22 -1.44 1.36
C ARG A 411 10.79 -1.86 1.72
N PRO A 412 10.25 -1.41 2.86
CA PRO A 412 8.83 -1.50 3.12
C PRO A 412 8.03 -0.63 2.12
N ALA A 413 6.87 -1.11 1.69
CA ALA A 413 5.98 -0.40 0.80
C ALA A 413 5.23 0.74 1.53
N PRO A 414 4.96 1.88 0.88
CA PRO A 414 4.22 3.01 1.45
C PRO A 414 2.71 2.75 1.51
N PHE A 415 2.17 2.74 2.73
CA PHE A 415 0.79 2.32 3.04
C PHE A 415 -0.29 2.93 2.11
N GLY A 416 -0.90 2.09 1.27
CA GLY A 416 -1.92 2.49 0.30
C GLY A 416 -1.44 3.57 -0.68
N ARG A 417 -0.20 3.45 -1.17
CA ARG A 417 0.42 4.30 -2.20
C ARG A 417 1.27 3.43 -3.13
N GLU A 418 1.90 4.05 -4.12
CA GLU A 418 2.79 3.38 -5.09
C GLU A 418 4.20 4.01 -5.06
N TYR A 419 4.25 5.32 -4.75
CA TYR A 419 5.47 6.10 -4.65
C TYR A 419 5.70 6.55 -3.21
N ALA A 420 6.90 6.31 -2.71
CA ALA A 420 7.45 7.01 -1.56
C ALA A 420 8.23 8.25 -2.05
N ARG A 421 9.01 8.89 -1.16
CA ARG A 421 10.00 9.89 -1.56
C ARG A 421 11.32 9.65 -0.86
N VAL A 422 12.43 9.66 -1.59
CA VAL A 422 13.77 9.38 -1.05
C VAL A 422 14.51 10.68 -0.70
N LYS A 423 15.34 10.67 0.35
CA LYS A 423 16.17 11.81 0.75
C LYS A 423 17.41 11.93 -0.15
N TRP A 424 17.30 12.65 -1.27
CA TRP A 424 18.46 12.94 -2.10
C TRP A 424 19.23 14.16 -1.59
N VAL A 425 20.55 14.07 -1.55
CA VAL A 425 21.49 15.18 -1.28
C VAL A 425 22.57 15.10 -2.34
N ASP A 426 22.98 16.23 -2.91
CA ASP A 426 23.99 16.22 -3.98
C ASP A 426 25.35 15.77 -3.42
N PRO A 427 25.98 14.70 -3.97
CA PRO A 427 27.26 14.20 -3.46
C PRO A 427 28.45 15.13 -3.74
N ASP A 428 28.30 16.15 -4.60
CA ASP A 428 29.32 17.18 -4.82
C ASP A 428 29.06 18.39 -3.89
N PRO A 429 29.96 18.70 -2.94
CA PRO A 429 29.78 19.79 -1.98
C PRO A 429 29.80 21.19 -2.61
N ASN A 430 30.11 21.32 -3.91
CA ASN A 430 29.98 22.58 -4.66
C ASN A 430 28.53 22.91 -5.05
N PHE A 431 27.59 21.95 -4.94
CA PHE A 431 26.17 22.11 -5.26
C PHE A 431 25.29 22.29 -4.01
N ASP A 432 24.03 22.69 -4.21
CA ASP A 432 23.02 22.91 -3.16
C ASP A 432 22.75 21.67 -2.29
N GLN A 433 23.41 21.60 -1.14
CA GLN A 433 23.31 20.53 -0.13
C GLN A 433 21.94 20.44 0.59
N ARG A 434 20.95 21.26 0.23
CA ARG A 434 19.60 21.17 0.81
C ARG A 434 18.90 19.91 0.29
N PRO A 435 18.41 19.01 1.17
CA PRO A 435 17.76 17.78 0.77
C PRO A 435 16.64 17.99 -0.25
N GLN A 436 16.62 17.13 -1.26
CA GLN A 436 15.57 17.04 -2.26
C GLN A 436 14.79 15.74 -2.04
N TRP A 437 13.54 15.74 -2.49
CA TRP A 437 12.62 14.63 -2.29
C TRP A 437 12.02 14.20 -3.64
N PRO A 438 12.80 13.53 -4.53
CA PRO A 438 12.25 12.83 -5.68
C PRO A 438 11.25 11.73 -5.22
N PRO A 439 10.23 11.41 -6.05
CA PRO A 439 9.44 10.19 -5.88
C PRO A 439 10.28 8.96 -6.28
N VAL A 440 9.95 7.79 -5.72
CA VAL A 440 10.60 6.49 -5.99
C VAL A 440 9.53 5.39 -5.91
N ARG A 441 9.57 4.34 -6.75
CA ARG A 441 8.51 3.31 -6.79
C ARG A 441 8.81 2.16 -5.84
N LEU A 442 8.24 2.27 -4.63
CA LEU A 442 8.27 1.21 -3.62
C LEU A 442 7.02 0.30 -3.67
N GLY A 443 6.30 0.32 -4.80
CA GLY A 443 5.03 -0.35 -5.02
C GLY A 443 3.92 0.04 -4.02
N PRO A 444 2.73 -0.56 -4.16
CA PRO A 444 1.78 -0.73 -3.06
C PRO A 444 2.04 -2.02 -2.30
N GLU A 445 1.57 -2.10 -1.04
CA GLU A 445 1.58 -3.36 -0.29
C GLU A 445 0.51 -4.35 -0.77
N SER A 446 -0.56 -3.85 -1.40
CA SER A 446 -1.73 -4.61 -1.88
C SER A 446 -1.92 -4.50 -3.39
N LEU A 447 -2.41 -5.58 -4.04
CA LEU A 447 -2.63 -5.64 -5.49
C LEU A 447 -3.52 -4.51 -6.03
N MET A 448 -4.52 -4.11 -5.25
CA MET A 448 -5.45 -3.03 -5.58
C MET A 448 -5.45 -1.99 -4.45
N PRO A 449 -5.85 -0.74 -4.73
CA PRO A 449 -5.92 0.28 -3.69
C PRO A 449 -7.03 -0.05 -2.69
N GLU A 450 -6.64 -0.22 -1.41
CA GLU A 450 -7.53 -0.50 -0.28
C GLU A 450 -7.69 0.72 0.65
N ARG A 451 -7.03 1.85 0.33
CA ARG A 451 -7.02 3.08 1.16
C ARG A 451 -7.55 4.29 0.37
N LEU A 452 -8.43 5.08 1.00
CA LEU A 452 -8.90 6.34 0.40
C LEU A 452 -7.81 7.44 0.44
N LYS A 453 -7.48 8.00 -0.73
CA LYS A 453 -6.51 9.10 -0.91
C LYS A 453 -7.13 10.50 -0.68
N LEU A 454 -7.98 10.61 0.34
CA LEU A 454 -8.52 11.88 0.84
C LEU A 454 -7.47 12.59 1.70
N SER A 455 -7.28 13.90 1.53
CA SER A 455 -6.41 14.70 2.41
C SER A 455 -7.09 15.06 3.73
N PHE A 456 -6.30 15.16 4.80
CA PHE A 456 -6.78 15.67 6.10
C PHE A 456 -7.18 17.15 6.02
N ALA A 457 -8.19 17.54 6.80
CA ALA A 457 -8.65 18.93 6.82
C ALA A 457 -7.59 19.90 7.35
N ASP A 458 -6.78 19.51 8.34
CA ASP A 458 -5.74 20.38 8.93
C ASP A 458 -4.40 20.33 8.19
N ASN A 459 -4.45 20.41 6.86
CA ASN A 459 -3.26 20.40 5.99
C ASN A 459 -2.52 21.75 6.01
N ARG A 460 -1.93 22.09 7.17
CA ARG A 460 -1.18 23.35 7.40
C ARG A 460 0.08 23.42 6.53
N ASP A 461 0.68 22.26 6.25
CA ASP A 461 1.87 22.10 5.42
C ASP A 461 1.53 22.17 3.93
N ARG A 462 1.21 23.38 3.45
CA ARG A 462 1.06 23.71 2.02
C ARG A 462 2.41 23.59 1.29
N GLY A 463 2.80 22.36 0.94
CA GLY A 463 3.87 22.11 -0.03
C GLY A 463 4.47 20.70 0.02
N GLU A 464 4.77 20.18 1.21
CA GLU A 464 5.72 19.08 1.34
C GLU A 464 5.21 17.86 2.13
N LEU A 465 4.63 16.94 1.36
CA LEU A 465 4.26 15.55 1.69
C LEU A 465 3.08 15.38 2.67
N GLU A 466 1.93 14.96 2.12
CA GLU A 466 0.93 14.18 2.85
C GLU A 466 1.63 13.00 3.53
N GLU A 467 1.42 12.84 4.84
CA GLU A 467 2.14 11.89 5.70
C GLU A 467 2.30 10.49 5.06
N LEU A 468 3.56 10.13 4.76
CA LEU A 468 3.94 8.81 4.28
C LEU A 468 4.08 7.89 5.49
N LEU A 469 3.35 6.79 5.49
CA LEU A 469 3.36 5.79 6.55
C LEU A 469 3.97 4.49 6.00
N ASP A 470 4.76 3.82 6.83
CA ASP A 470 5.13 2.42 6.65
C ASP A 470 3.85 1.56 6.54
N SER A 471 3.82 0.60 5.61
CA SER A 471 2.75 -0.39 5.55
C SER A 471 2.99 -1.58 6.50
N GLY A 472 4.22 -1.79 6.97
CA GLY A 472 4.68 -2.98 7.67
C GLY A 472 5.20 -4.09 6.74
N PHE A 473 4.86 -4.04 5.45
CA PHE A 473 5.08 -5.11 4.47
C PHE A 473 5.95 -4.66 3.29
N GLY A 474 6.42 -5.61 2.48
CA GLY A 474 7.10 -5.33 1.22
C GLY A 474 6.15 -4.91 0.09
N PRO A 475 6.68 -4.57 -1.10
CA PRO A 475 5.88 -4.36 -2.30
C PRO A 475 5.11 -5.64 -2.66
N TYR A 476 3.87 -5.48 -3.13
CA TYR A 476 2.94 -6.60 -3.33
C TYR A 476 3.53 -7.75 -4.17
N ALA A 477 4.10 -7.41 -5.33
CA ALA A 477 4.59 -8.39 -6.30
C ALA A 477 5.81 -9.17 -5.75
N LEU A 478 6.80 -8.48 -5.18
CA LEU A 478 7.96 -9.12 -4.57
C LEU A 478 7.59 -9.98 -3.36
N THR A 479 6.64 -9.51 -2.54
CA THR A 479 6.19 -10.28 -1.37
C THR A 479 5.39 -11.51 -1.80
N ARG A 480 4.50 -11.39 -2.79
CA ARG A 480 3.79 -12.54 -3.37
C ARG A 480 4.76 -13.58 -3.97
N LEU A 481 5.81 -13.15 -4.65
CA LEU A 481 6.86 -14.03 -5.18
C LEU A 481 7.55 -14.83 -4.05
N CYS A 482 7.82 -14.20 -2.90
CA CYS A 482 8.33 -14.91 -1.72
C CYS A 482 7.31 -15.94 -1.20
N CYS A 483 6.10 -15.48 -0.88
CA CYS A 483 5.04 -16.30 -0.29
C CYS A 483 4.69 -17.52 -1.16
N GLU A 484 4.56 -17.37 -2.48
CA GLU A 484 4.22 -18.47 -3.38
C GLU A 484 5.40 -19.42 -3.68
N THR A 485 6.63 -19.08 -3.30
CA THR A 485 7.83 -19.94 -3.46
C THR A 485 8.37 -20.50 -2.14
N SER A 486 7.63 -20.33 -1.04
CA SER A 486 8.04 -20.70 0.33
C SER A 486 9.32 -19.99 0.80
N GLY A 487 9.55 -18.75 0.35
CA GLY A 487 10.58 -17.84 0.88
C GLY A 487 9.97 -16.65 1.61
N LEU A 488 10.81 -15.70 2.03
CA LEU A 488 10.42 -14.57 2.90
C LEU A 488 10.81 -13.20 2.33
N TYR A 489 9.95 -12.21 2.54
CA TYR A 489 10.27 -10.79 2.29
C TYR A 489 10.69 -10.09 3.59
N PHE A 490 11.89 -9.51 3.61
CA PHE A 490 12.45 -8.79 4.76
C PHE A 490 12.37 -7.27 4.55
N THR A 491 11.59 -6.59 5.41
CA THR A 491 11.39 -5.13 5.34
C THR A 491 12.52 -4.37 6.04
N VAL A 492 13.43 -3.80 5.25
CA VAL A 492 14.64 -3.10 5.71
C VAL A 492 14.53 -1.60 5.49
N HIS A 493 14.69 -0.82 6.58
CA HIS A 493 14.79 0.63 6.52
C HIS A 493 15.76 1.17 7.59
N PRO A 494 16.73 2.03 7.25
CA PRO A 494 17.74 2.50 8.22
C PRO A 494 17.16 3.37 9.35
N ASN A 495 15.99 3.99 9.15
CA ASN A 495 15.33 4.83 10.15
C ASN A 495 14.13 4.15 10.82
N ARG A 496 14.00 2.81 10.74
CA ARG A 496 12.89 2.07 11.36
C ARG A 496 12.89 2.28 12.88
N VAL A 497 11.82 2.89 13.39
CA VAL A 497 11.61 3.07 14.83
C VAL A 497 10.12 3.10 15.16
N VAL A 498 9.72 2.24 16.09
CA VAL A 498 8.32 2.06 16.53
C VAL A 498 7.96 3.10 17.61
N GLY A 499 6.66 3.32 17.85
CA GLY A 499 6.13 4.19 18.91
C GLY A 499 6.21 5.70 18.61
N ARG A 500 7.34 6.20 18.10
CA ARG A 500 7.54 7.63 17.78
C ARG A 500 7.37 7.96 16.30
N ALA A 501 7.26 9.26 16.01
CA ALA A 501 7.38 9.79 14.65
C ALA A 501 8.85 10.10 14.31
N VAL A 502 9.20 9.98 13.03
CA VAL A 502 10.52 10.31 12.46
C VAL A 502 10.47 11.67 11.80
N ARG A 503 11.43 12.55 12.11
CA ARG A 503 11.48 13.91 11.55
C ARG A 503 12.23 13.94 10.22
N PRO A 504 11.91 14.84 9.28
CA PRO A 504 12.59 14.91 7.97
C PRO A 504 14.12 15.09 8.02
N GLY A 505 14.65 15.65 9.11
CA GLY A 505 16.09 15.78 9.32
C GLY A 505 16.79 14.49 9.78
N GLU A 506 16.06 13.58 10.44
CA GLU A 506 16.57 12.31 10.98
C GLU A 506 16.70 11.20 9.94
N ILE A 507 16.06 11.36 8.77
CA ILE A 507 16.10 10.37 7.68
C ILE A 507 17.51 10.31 7.10
N GLU A 508 18.05 9.12 6.81
CA GLU A 508 19.39 8.99 6.21
C GLU A 508 19.40 9.39 4.72
N PRO A 509 20.54 9.85 4.15
CA PRO A 509 20.66 10.02 2.71
C PRO A 509 20.30 8.73 1.96
N LEU A 510 19.60 8.86 0.84
CA LEU A 510 19.08 7.76 0.02
C LEU A 510 18.02 6.87 0.71
N ALA A 511 17.61 7.17 1.96
CA ALA A 511 16.50 6.49 2.61
C ALA A 511 15.13 7.10 2.24
N ALA A 512 14.10 6.25 2.23
CA ALA A 512 12.71 6.67 1.99
C ALA A 512 12.11 7.42 3.19
N ARG A 513 11.30 8.46 2.92
CA ARG A 513 10.60 9.26 3.94
C ARG A 513 9.34 8.56 4.44
N PHE A 514 9.49 7.81 5.52
CA PHE A 514 8.37 7.40 6.38
C PHE A 514 8.31 8.29 7.62
N ALA A 515 7.11 8.73 8.00
CA ALA A 515 6.88 9.57 9.17
C ALA A 515 6.68 8.75 10.45
N ARG A 516 6.27 7.48 10.32
CA ARG A 516 6.05 6.53 11.41
C ARG A 516 6.22 5.10 10.87
N PHE A 517 6.80 4.23 11.70
CA PHE A 517 6.83 2.78 11.52
C PHE A 517 5.92 2.11 12.56
N PHE A 518 5.45 0.91 12.24
CA PHE A 518 4.52 0.15 13.07
C PHE A 518 5.17 -1.13 13.58
N ASP A 519 4.55 -1.69 14.62
CA ASP A 519 5.03 -2.88 15.30
C ASP A 519 4.84 -4.14 14.42
N PRO A 520 5.90 -4.90 14.08
CA PRO A 520 5.77 -6.08 13.22
C PRO A 520 4.78 -7.13 13.74
N ASP A 521 4.72 -7.34 15.06
CA ASP A 521 3.93 -8.41 15.68
C ASP A 521 2.44 -8.06 15.67
N VAL A 522 2.13 -6.78 15.86
CA VAL A 522 0.76 -6.24 15.64
C VAL A 522 0.39 -6.33 14.17
N MET A 523 1.31 -5.98 13.27
CA MET A 523 1.05 -5.91 11.83
C MET A 523 0.94 -7.27 11.15
N GLN A 524 1.51 -8.34 11.71
CA GLN A 524 1.42 -9.72 11.18
C GLN A 524 -0.04 -10.14 10.88
N ARG A 525 -1.01 -9.66 11.67
CA ARG A 525 -2.45 -9.95 11.53
C ARG A 525 -3.18 -9.11 10.47
N TYR A 526 -2.47 -8.21 9.78
CA TYR A 526 -3.00 -7.25 8.81
C TYR A 526 -2.35 -7.41 7.41
N GLN A 527 -1.78 -8.59 7.14
CA GLN A 527 -1.12 -8.91 5.87
C GLN A 527 -2.06 -8.74 4.66
N PRO A 528 -1.57 -8.18 3.54
CA PRO A 528 -2.23 -8.22 2.23
C PRO A 528 -2.48 -9.63 1.72
N GLU A 529 -3.43 -9.75 0.80
CA GLU A 529 -3.89 -11.00 0.21
C GLU A 529 -2.99 -11.39 -0.99
N TYR A 530 -1.87 -12.07 -0.72
CA TYR A 530 -0.84 -12.40 -1.71
C TYR A 530 -1.24 -13.54 -2.67
N VAL A 531 -2.20 -13.27 -3.55
CA VAL A 531 -2.80 -14.24 -4.49
C VAL A 531 -2.78 -13.75 -5.95
N SER A 532 -3.03 -14.64 -6.91
CA SER A 532 -3.20 -14.23 -8.31
C SER A 532 -4.38 -13.28 -8.50
N LEU A 533 -4.33 -12.42 -9.54
CA LEU A 533 -5.36 -11.41 -9.81
C LEU A 533 -6.78 -12.02 -9.87
N ALA A 534 -6.94 -13.16 -10.54
CA ALA A 534 -8.22 -13.87 -10.64
C ALA A 534 -8.75 -14.35 -9.27
N ASN A 535 -7.87 -14.71 -8.33
CA ASN A 535 -8.26 -15.05 -6.96
C ASN A 535 -8.61 -13.81 -6.14
N TYR A 536 -7.87 -12.72 -6.29
CA TYR A 536 -8.17 -11.45 -5.65
C TYR A 536 -9.53 -10.88 -6.11
N GLU A 537 -9.86 -10.98 -7.40
CA GLU A 537 -11.16 -10.54 -7.92
C GLU A 537 -12.34 -11.38 -7.37
N ARG A 538 -12.15 -12.69 -7.18
CA ARG A 538 -13.12 -13.55 -6.47
C ARG A 538 -13.28 -13.13 -5.01
N LEU A 539 -12.17 -12.92 -4.29
CA LEU A 539 -12.13 -12.48 -2.89
C LEU A 539 -12.84 -11.13 -2.68
N VAL A 540 -12.64 -10.18 -3.59
CA VAL A 540 -13.30 -8.86 -3.56
C VAL A 540 -14.78 -8.97 -3.95
N THR A 541 -15.14 -9.87 -4.86
CA THR A 541 -16.53 -10.06 -5.31
C THR A 541 -17.38 -10.81 -4.29
N SER A 542 -16.79 -11.67 -3.45
CA SER A 542 -17.53 -12.48 -2.47
C SER A 542 -18.13 -11.68 -1.30
N ASN A 543 -17.68 -10.46 -1.06
CA ASN A 543 -18.17 -9.59 0.01
C ASN A 543 -18.33 -8.14 -0.50
N ARG A 544 -19.52 -7.55 -0.40
CA ARG A 544 -19.81 -6.21 -0.93
C ARG A 544 -19.00 -5.10 -0.26
N ALA A 545 -18.61 -5.25 1.01
CA ALA A 545 -17.77 -4.27 1.71
C ALA A 545 -16.35 -4.21 1.13
N ARG A 546 -15.76 -5.37 0.76
CA ARG A 546 -14.45 -5.42 0.06
C ARG A 546 -14.54 -4.72 -1.30
N ARG A 547 -15.55 -5.07 -2.11
CA ARG A 547 -15.79 -4.41 -3.41
C ARG A 547 -16.00 -2.90 -3.25
N ALA A 548 -16.85 -2.50 -2.32
CA ALA A 548 -17.13 -1.09 -2.03
C ALA A 548 -15.87 -0.33 -1.60
N LEU A 549 -15.00 -0.93 -0.79
CA LEU A 549 -13.72 -0.34 -0.39
C LEU A 549 -12.80 -0.12 -1.60
N VAL A 550 -12.58 -1.15 -2.43
CA VAL A 550 -11.69 -1.07 -3.60
C VAL A 550 -12.23 -0.10 -4.66
N GLU A 551 -13.55 -0.11 -4.93
CA GLU A 551 -14.18 0.85 -5.83
C GLU A 551 -14.06 2.29 -5.30
N ALA A 552 -14.34 2.51 -4.01
CA ALA A 552 -14.22 3.82 -3.38
C ALA A 552 -12.77 4.32 -3.37
N ALA A 553 -11.80 3.45 -3.11
CA ALA A 553 -10.38 3.77 -3.14
C ALA A 553 -9.89 4.10 -4.55
N ARG A 554 -10.32 3.36 -5.59
CA ARG A 554 -10.10 3.71 -7.00
C ARG A 554 -10.69 5.10 -7.35
N LEU A 555 -11.87 5.43 -6.83
CA LEU A 555 -12.50 6.75 -6.99
C LEU A 555 -11.84 7.88 -6.17
N SER A 556 -11.10 7.54 -5.10
CA SER A 556 -10.65 8.48 -4.06
C SER A 556 -9.50 9.42 -4.44
N TRP A 557 -9.00 9.36 -5.69
CA TRP A 557 -8.04 10.34 -6.26
C TRP A 557 -8.69 11.72 -6.51
N THR A 558 -9.58 12.16 -5.62
CA THR A 558 -10.24 13.45 -5.67
C THR A 558 -9.31 14.55 -5.17
N SER A 559 -9.29 15.69 -5.88
CA SER A 559 -8.66 16.91 -5.36
C SER A 559 -9.16 17.23 -3.94
N PRO A 560 -8.30 17.66 -3.00
CA PRO A 560 -8.75 18.10 -1.68
C PRO A 560 -9.68 19.33 -1.76
N MET A 561 -10.27 19.71 -0.62
CA MET A 561 -10.88 21.03 -0.46
C MET A 561 -9.84 22.12 -0.78
N GLN A 562 -9.89 22.65 -2.00
CA GLN A 562 -8.98 23.70 -2.46
C GLN A 562 -9.08 24.91 -1.54
N ASP A 563 -7.95 25.26 -0.90
CA ASP A 563 -7.67 26.52 -0.19
C ASP A 563 -8.91 27.30 0.26
N VAL A 564 -9.72 26.68 1.12
CA VAL A 564 -10.99 27.25 1.53
C VAL A 564 -10.76 28.61 2.19
N ARG A 565 -11.44 29.63 1.64
CA ARG A 565 -11.43 30.96 2.23
C ARG A 565 -12.15 30.85 3.58
N LEU A 566 -11.39 30.90 4.67
CA LEU A 566 -11.94 30.94 6.02
C LEU A 566 -12.11 32.37 6.55
N ARG A 567 -11.65 33.41 5.85
CA ARG A 567 -11.78 34.83 6.24
C ARG A 567 -12.52 35.65 5.18
N PHE A 568 -13.56 36.35 5.62
CA PHE A 568 -14.51 37.11 4.81
C PHE A 568 -14.62 38.55 5.34
N PRO A 569 -13.71 39.45 4.94
CA PRO A 569 -13.80 40.85 5.32
C PRO A 569 -14.98 41.54 4.61
N ARG A 570 -15.87 42.17 5.37
CA ARG A 570 -16.97 43.00 4.89
C ARG A 570 -16.49 44.44 4.67
N ARG A 571 -16.38 44.86 3.41
CA ARG A 571 -16.27 46.28 3.01
C ARG A 571 -17.65 46.87 2.77
N ASP A 572 -18.42 46.19 1.94
CA ASP A 572 -19.85 46.37 1.71
C ASP A 572 -20.47 44.99 1.47
N GLU A 573 -21.81 44.93 1.48
CA GLU A 573 -22.55 43.67 1.41
C GLU A 573 -22.41 42.97 0.04
N ALA A 574 -22.17 43.73 -1.03
CA ALA A 574 -21.94 43.18 -2.36
C ALA A 574 -20.57 42.50 -2.48
N GLU A 575 -19.50 43.14 -1.97
CA GLU A 575 -18.16 42.54 -1.90
C GLU A 575 -18.19 41.29 -1.00
N LEU A 576 -18.90 41.31 0.13
CA LEU A 576 -19.09 40.13 0.99
C LEU A 576 -19.85 39.00 0.27
N ALA A 577 -21.00 39.29 -0.35
CA ALA A 577 -21.79 38.29 -1.08
C ALA A 577 -21.01 37.67 -2.25
N GLN A 578 -20.15 38.45 -2.92
CA GLN A 578 -19.23 37.95 -3.95
C GLN A 578 -18.15 37.04 -3.35
N LEU A 579 -17.52 37.42 -2.24
CA LEU A 579 -16.50 36.61 -1.56
C LEU A 579 -17.07 35.26 -1.09
N LEU A 580 -18.28 35.26 -0.51
CA LEU A 580 -19.03 34.05 -0.12
C LEU A 580 -19.37 33.19 -1.35
N SER A 581 -19.78 33.81 -2.46
CA SER A 581 -20.11 33.10 -3.71
C SER A 581 -18.91 32.42 -4.35
N GLN A 582 -17.75 33.07 -4.39
CA GLN A 582 -16.49 32.46 -4.84
C GLN A 582 -16.10 31.29 -3.92
N ALA A 583 -16.23 31.48 -2.60
CA ALA A 583 -15.86 30.46 -1.62
C ALA A 583 -16.70 29.18 -1.68
N GLN A 584 -17.96 29.24 -2.13
CA GLN A 584 -18.81 28.05 -2.35
C GLN A 584 -18.38 27.20 -3.56
N GLN A 585 -17.63 27.75 -4.52
CA GLN A 585 -17.27 27.04 -5.77
C GLN A 585 -16.39 25.81 -5.51
N SER A 586 -15.43 25.88 -4.57
CA SER A 586 -14.57 24.74 -4.25
C SER A 586 -15.35 23.58 -3.61
N ALA A 587 -16.34 23.88 -2.77
CA ALA A 587 -17.24 22.88 -2.21
C ALA A 587 -18.16 22.27 -3.29
N ALA A 588 -18.72 23.09 -4.19
CA ALA A 588 -19.57 22.61 -5.28
C ALA A 588 -18.84 21.67 -6.26
N VAL A 589 -17.52 21.83 -6.45
CA VAL A 589 -16.68 20.93 -7.27
C VAL A 589 -16.34 19.62 -6.55
N LEU A 590 -16.25 19.63 -5.21
CA LEU A 590 -15.87 18.46 -4.42
C LEU A 590 -17.07 17.60 -4.00
N GLN A 591 -18.17 18.22 -3.57
CA GLN A 591 -19.31 17.54 -2.95
C GLN A 591 -19.82 16.34 -3.76
N PRO A 592 -20.08 16.43 -5.09
CA PRO A 592 -20.61 15.29 -5.86
C PRO A 592 -19.64 14.11 -5.97
N LYS A 593 -18.33 14.35 -5.81
CA LYS A 593 -17.29 13.30 -5.82
C LYS A 593 -17.27 12.55 -4.50
N ILE A 594 -17.37 13.28 -3.39
CA ILE A 594 -17.44 12.69 -2.04
C ILE A 594 -18.78 11.97 -1.82
N ASP A 595 -19.89 12.54 -2.29
CA ASP A 595 -21.21 11.88 -2.24
C ASP A 595 -21.20 10.55 -3.00
N ARG A 596 -20.54 10.48 -4.17
CA ARG A 596 -20.34 9.23 -4.91
C ARG A 596 -19.51 8.21 -4.12
N ILE A 597 -18.42 8.64 -3.48
CA ILE A 597 -17.57 7.76 -2.64
C ILE A 597 -18.37 7.21 -1.46
N VAL A 598 -19.14 8.06 -0.77
CA VAL A 598 -20.03 7.66 0.34
C VAL A 598 -21.11 6.71 -0.15
N GLN A 599 -21.71 6.94 -1.32
CA GLN A 599 -22.72 6.05 -1.92
C GLN A 599 -22.14 4.68 -2.29
N THR A 600 -20.93 4.63 -2.88
CA THR A 600 -20.21 3.38 -3.16
C THR A 600 -19.93 2.61 -1.87
N LEU A 601 -19.42 3.28 -0.82
CA LEU A 601 -19.17 2.64 0.48
C LEU A 601 -20.44 2.10 1.14
N ALA A 602 -21.53 2.88 1.12
CA ALA A 602 -22.81 2.49 1.70
C ALA A 602 -23.40 1.22 1.06
N ALA A 603 -23.16 0.97 -0.24
CA ALA A 603 -23.57 -0.25 -0.92
C ALA A 603 -22.86 -1.54 -0.42
N GLY A 604 -21.82 -1.40 0.41
CA GLY A 604 -21.13 -2.49 1.10
C GLY A 604 -21.55 -2.73 2.56
N ALA A 605 -22.34 -1.83 3.16
CA ALA A 605 -22.52 -1.78 4.62
C ALA A 605 -23.09 -3.07 5.22
N ASP A 606 -24.07 -3.69 4.55
CA ASP A 606 -24.71 -4.95 4.98
C ASP A 606 -23.71 -6.10 5.18
N ASP A 607 -22.60 -6.09 4.43
CA ASP A 607 -21.58 -7.14 4.45
C ASP A 607 -20.37 -6.82 5.36
N ARG A 608 -20.30 -5.64 6.01
CA ARG A 608 -19.22 -5.32 6.98
C ARG A 608 -19.16 -6.34 8.11
N ALA A 609 -20.32 -6.77 8.60
CA ALA A 609 -20.44 -7.76 9.66
C ALA A 609 -19.95 -9.17 9.26
N ARG A 610 -19.69 -9.42 7.97
CA ARG A 610 -19.14 -10.67 7.42
C ARG A 610 -17.64 -10.61 7.15
N LEU A 611 -16.97 -9.50 7.48
CA LEU A 611 -15.51 -9.37 7.38
C LEU A 611 -14.86 -9.95 8.64
N THR A 612 -14.22 -11.10 8.51
CA THR A 612 -13.44 -11.74 9.59
C THR A 612 -12.06 -11.09 9.72
N GLU A 613 -11.41 -10.77 8.61
CA GLU A 613 -10.01 -10.35 8.59
C GLU A 613 -9.82 -8.94 9.16
N PRO A 614 -8.85 -8.69 10.06
CA PRO A 614 -8.62 -7.37 10.63
C PRO A 614 -8.32 -6.29 9.57
N ARG A 615 -7.55 -6.62 8.52
CA ARG A 615 -7.20 -5.71 7.42
C ARG A 615 -8.44 -5.16 6.71
N TRP A 616 -9.38 -6.02 6.32
CA TRP A 616 -10.59 -5.62 5.62
C TRP A 616 -11.54 -4.82 6.52
N ARG A 617 -11.69 -5.19 7.80
CA ARG A 617 -12.47 -4.41 8.78
C ARG A 617 -11.90 -3.01 8.97
N ALA A 618 -10.61 -2.90 9.26
CA ALA A 618 -9.91 -1.64 9.48
C ALA A 618 -9.97 -0.74 8.25
N GLY A 619 -9.75 -1.30 7.05
CA GLY A 619 -9.82 -0.59 5.78
C GLY A 619 -11.21 -0.01 5.49
N TYR A 620 -12.26 -0.83 5.65
CA TYR A 620 -13.64 -0.42 5.35
C TYR A 620 -14.15 0.64 6.34
N ASP A 621 -14.00 0.43 7.65
CA ASP A 621 -14.51 1.37 8.66
C ASP A 621 -13.72 2.70 8.63
N LEU A 622 -12.41 2.68 8.34
CA LEU A 622 -11.62 3.89 8.11
C LEU A 622 -12.10 4.63 6.86
N ALA A 623 -12.40 3.92 5.77
CA ALA A 623 -12.91 4.51 4.54
C ALA A 623 -14.26 5.18 4.77
N VAL A 624 -15.21 4.51 5.43
CA VAL A 624 -16.52 5.08 5.82
C VAL A 624 -16.32 6.31 6.68
N GLY A 625 -15.59 6.21 7.79
CA GLY A 625 -15.36 7.30 8.73
C GLY A 625 -14.76 8.54 8.07
N ARG A 626 -13.72 8.38 7.24
CA ARG A 626 -13.03 9.49 6.55
C ARG A 626 -13.84 10.08 5.39
N ALA A 627 -14.59 9.26 4.65
CA ALA A 627 -15.49 9.74 3.60
C ALA A 627 -16.63 10.60 4.19
N LEU A 628 -17.29 10.10 5.24
CA LEU A 628 -18.34 10.85 5.95
C LEU A 628 -17.79 12.12 6.61
N ALA A 629 -16.63 12.07 7.27
CA ALA A 629 -15.97 13.26 7.83
C ALA A 629 -15.68 14.33 6.76
N THR A 630 -15.25 13.92 5.57
CA THR A 630 -15.02 14.83 4.43
C THR A 630 -16.34 15.37 3.86
N GLN A 631 -17.39 14.53 3.81
CA GLN A 631 -18.73 14.93 3.36
C GLN A 631 -19.33 16.00 4.28
N VAL A 632 -19.30 15.77 5.60
CA VAL A 632 -19.80 16.71 6.61
C VAL A 632 -19.05 18.04 6.55
N ARG A 633 -17.71 18.02 6.50
CA ARG A 633 -16.94 19.27 6.42
C ARG A 633 -17.22 20.04 5.12
N THR A 634 -17.39 19.36 3.98
CA THR A 634 -17.67 20.02 2.69
C THR A 634 -19.09 20.60 2.64
N ALA A 635 -20.09 19.81 3.04
CA ALA A 635 -21.49 20.22 3.03
C ALA A 635 -21.80 21.27 4.09
N GLY A 636 -21.25 21.12 5.30
CA GLY A 636 -21.37 22.07 6.40
C GLY A 636 -20.74 23.43 6.06
N TYR A 637 -19.55 23.42 5.45
CA TYR A 637 -18.92 24.65 4.93
C TYR A 637 -19.84 25.35 3.91
N ASN A 638 -20.34 24.63 2.91
CA ASN A 638 -21.25 25.20 1.91
C ASN A 638 -22.55 25.75 2.52
N ALA A 639 -23.11 25.06 3.51
CA ALA A 639 -24.32 25.48 4.22
C ALA A 639 -24.08 26.72 5.12
N MET A 640 -22.93 26.82 5.79
CA MET A 640 -22.58 28.01 6.58
C MET A 640 -22.36 29.24 5.69
N LEU A 641 -21.78 29.06 4.49
CA LEU A 641 -21.69 30.13 3.49
C LEU A 641 -23.08 30.50 2.90
N ALA A 642 -24.00 29.53 2.78
CA ALA A 642 -25.38 29.81 2.34
C ALA A 642 -26.18 30.58 3.40
N ARG A 643 -26.04 30.23 4.69
CA ARG A 643 -26.61 30.99 5.81
C ARG A 643 -26.02 32.40 5.89
N ALA A 644 -24.71 32.54 5.72
CA ALA A 644 -24.04 33.85 5.71
C ALA A 644 -24.58 34.82 4.63
N LYS A 645 -25.00 34.29 3.47
CA LYS A 645 -25.63 35.07 2.39
C LYS A 645 -27.04 35.57 2.70
N GLN A 646 -27.66 35.13 3.79
CA GLN A 646 -28.97 35.63 4.25
C GLN A 646 -28.83 36.92 5.09
N GLY A 647 -27.59 37.33 5.40
CA GLY A 647 -27.25 38.49 6.22
C GLY A 647 -26.61 38.07 7.55
N MET A 648 -25.58 38.80 7.98
CA MET A 648 -24.96 38.64 9.30
C MET A 648 -24.52 40.01 9.85
N GLU A 649 -24.87 40.29 11.10
CA GLU A 649 -24.55 41.54 11.82
C GLU A 649 -23.46 41.27 12.85
N PHE A 650 -22.53 42.23 13.03
CA PHE A 650 -21.45 42.08 14.01
C PHE A 650 -21.91 42.55 15.40
N GLU A 651 -21.61 41.75 16.43
CA GLU A 651 -21.84 42.05 17.84
C GLU A 651 -20.89 43.14 18.37
N ASP A 652 -19.61 43.16 17.96
CA ASP A 652 -18.72 44.30 18.19
C ASP A 652 -18.66 45.19 16.93
N PRO A 653 -19.13 46.46 16.99
CA PRO A 653 -19.04 47.42 15.88
C PRO A 653 -17.61 47.71 15.37
N ARG A 654 -16.57 47.28 16.09
CA ARG A 654 -15.17 47.34 15.64
C ARG A 654 -14.83 46.24 14.64
N ASN A 655 -15.50 45.10 14.71
CA ASN A 655 -15.24 43.97 13.84
C ASN A 655 -15.72 44.24 12.41
N ASN A 656 -15.02 43.67 11.45
CA ASN A 656 -15.32 43.84 10.03
C ASN A 656 -15.06 42.56 9.22
N THR A 657 -14.75 41.45 9.87
CA THR A 657 -14.37 40.20 9.21
C THR A 657 -15.08 39.03 9.86
N TRP A 658 -15.84 38.29 9.06
CA TRP A 658 -16.34 36.98 9.44
C TRP A 658 -15.25 35.94 9.22
N VAL A 659 -15.01 35.10 10.23
CA VAL A 659 -14.05 34.01 10.15
C VAL A 659 -14.77 32.70 10.44
N LEU A 660 -14.65 31.73 9.54
CA LEU A 660 -15.25 30.42 9.71
C LEU A 660 -14.24 29.51 10.43
N GLY A 661 -14.47 29.28 11.72
CA GLY A 661 -13.69 28.36 12.54
C GLY A 661 -14.22 26.93 12.45
N ARG A 662 -13.37 25.94 12.72
CA ARG A 662 -13.82 24.55 12.94
C ARG A 662 -14.33 24.41 14.36
N GLY A 663 -15.39 23.63 14.53
CA GLY A 663 -15.98 23.30 15.83
C GLY A 663 -16.93 22.13 15.67
N ASP A 664 -17.84 21.95 16.61
CA ASP A 664 -18.82 20.87 16.57
C ASP A 664 -20.25 21.37 16.29
N ASP A 665 -20.38 22.62 15.85
CA ASP A 665 -21.62 23.22 15.34
C ASP A 665 -21.97 22.68 13.95
N TYR A 666 -23.23 22.26 13.77
CA TYR A 666 -23.76 21.74 12.51
C TYR A 666 -24.85 22.64 11.93
N ALA A 667 -24.81 22.86 10.62
CA ALA A 667 -25.80 23.68 9.92
C ALA A 667 -27.21 23.03 9.85
N ASN A 668 -27.34 21.74 10.15
CA ASN A 668 -28.60 21.00 10.31
C ASN A 668 -28.37 19.63 10.97
N SER A 669 -29.46 19.00 11.43
CA SER A 669 -29.45 17.72 12.13
C SER A 669 -29.20 16.48 11.24
N VAL A 670 -29.14 16.64 9.91
CA VAL A 670 -28.67 15.56 9.02
C VAL A 670 -27.15 15.49 9.10
N LEU A 671 -26.47 16.63 8.94
CA LEU A 671 -25.01 16.73 9.06
C LEU A 671 -24.50 16.31 10.44
N GLU A 672 -25.23 16.66 11.50
CA GLU A 672 -24.97 16.21 12.88
C GLU A 672 -24.97 14.68 13.00
N LYS A 673 -26.01 14.01 12.47
CA LYS A 673 -26.10 12.54 12.47
C LYS A 673 -25.00 11.90 11.63
N THR A 674 -24.74 12.43 10.43
CA THR A 674 -23.63 11.96 9.58
C THR A 674 -22.28 12.13 10.29
N ALA A 675 -22.10 13.20 11.08
CA ALA A 675 -20.90 13.44 11.87
C ALA A 675 -20.77 12.49 13.08
N ALA A 676 -21.88 12.09 13.69
CA ALA A 676 -21.90 11.07 14.73
C ALA A 676 -21.44 9.72 14.15
N THR A 677 -22.03 9.26 13.04
CA THR A 677 -21.61 8.02 12.36
C THR A 677 -20.16 8.07 11.85
N ALA A 678 -19.69 9.24 11.40
CA ALA A 678 -18.29 9.45 11.03
C ALA A 678 -17.36 9.25 12.24
N ARG A 679 -17.65 9.89 13.39
CA ARG A 679 -16.86 9.72 14.62
C ARG A 679 -16.90 8.28 15.12
N GLU A 680 -18.07 7.66 15.16
CA GLU A 680 -18.24 6.27 15.60
C GLU A 680 -17.37 5.30 14.78
N SER A 681 -17.42 5.43 13.44
CA SER A 681 -16.62 4.59 12.53
C SER A 681 -15.12 4.79 12.72
N LEU A 682 -14.67 6.04 12.94
CA LEU A 682 -13.26 6.34 13.19
C LEU A 682 -12.80 5.85 14.58
N GLN A 683 -13.63 6.06 15.61
CA GLN A 683 -13.31 5.64 16.99
C GLN A 683 -13.21 4.11 17.07
N ARG A 684 -14.13 3.40 16.43
CA ARG A 684 -14.09 1.93 16.30
C ARG A 684 -12.77 1.43 15.68
N VAL A 685 -12.20 2.16 14.71
CA VAL A 685 -10.88 1.81 14.13
C VAL A 685 -9.72 2.09 15.09
N VAL A 686 -9.82 3.10 15.95
CA VAL A 686 -8.82 3.34 17.01
C VAL A 686 -8.87 2.22 18.07
N ASP A 687 -10.07 1.76 18.41
CA ASP A 687 -10.32 0.81 19.50
C ASP A 687 -10.18 -0.68 19.07
N GLU A 688 -10.67 -1.08 17.89
CA GLU A 688 -10.53 -2.46 17.36
C GLU A 688 -9.14 -2.74 16.76
N HIS A 689 -8.40 -1.71 16.32
CA HIS A 689 -7.14 -1.88 15.57
C HIS A 689 -5.95 -1.04 16.10
N PRO A 690 -5.69 -1.01 17.43
CA PRO A 690 -4.62 -0.20 18.03
C PRO A 690 -3.23 -0.60 17.51
N GLY A 691 -2.30 0.36 17.50
CA GLY A 691 -0.92 0.14 17.04
C GLY A 691 -0.74 0.07 15.51
N THR A 692 -1.80 0.23 14.72
CA THR A 692 -1.79 0.09 13.25
C THR A 692 -1.80 1.45 12.50
N PRO A 693 -1.45 1.48 11.20
CA PRO A 693 -1.61 2.69 10.38
C PRO A 693 -3.08 3.14 10.21
N TRP A 694 -4.05 2.21 10.25
CA TRP A 694 -5.47 2.57 10.22
C TRP A 694 -5.88 3.37 11.46
N ALA A 695 -5.50 2.92 12.66
CA ALA A 695 -5.77 3.64 13.91
C ALA A 695 -5.06 5.02 13.96
N HIS A 696 -3.81 5.11 13.51
CA HIS A 696 -3.10 6.42 13.44
C HIS A 696 -3.82 7.42 12.52
N LEU A 697 -4.28 6.97 11.33
CA LEU A 697 -5.07 7.82 10.42
C LEU A 697 -6.45 8.18 11.00
N ALA A 698 -7.12 7.26 11.70
CA ALA A 698 -8.41 7.50 12.33
C ALA A 698 -8.31 8.51 13.48
N ALA A 699 -7.35 8.33 14.39
CA ALA A 699 -7.07 9.25 15.48
C ALA A 699 -6.69 10.66 14.96
N ARG A 700 -5.91 10.74 13.87
CA ARG A 700 -5.59 12.03 13.22
C ARG A 700 -6.81 12.70 12.60
N GLU A 701 -7.78 11.95 12.08
CA GLU A 701 -9.02 12.51 11.56
C GLU A 701 -9.91 13.06 12.69
N LEU A 702 -10.00 12.32 13.81
CA LEU A 702 -10.76 12.70 15.01
C LEU A 702 -10.22 13.96 15.70
N GLN A 703 -8.90 14.22 15.63
CA GLN A 703 -8.28 15.45 16.16
C GLN A 703 -8.81 16.74 15.52
N THR A 704 -9.45 16.68 14.35
CA THR A 704 -10.00 17.86 13.66
C THR A 704 -11.53 17.85 13.66
N PRO A 705 -12.19 18.81 14.35
CA PRO A 705 -13.65 18.89 14.39
C PRO A 705 -14.33 18.86 13.01
N LEU A 706 -15.56 18.34 12.98
CA LEU A 706 -16.31 18.08 11.74
C LEU A 706 -17.27 19.23 11.38
N GLY A 707 -17.70 20.01 12.36
CA GLY A 707 -18.57 21.15 12.21
C GLY A 707 -17.82 22.47 11.95
N TRP A 708 -18.59 23.54 11.83
CA TRP A 708 -18.10 24.89 11.53
C TRP A 708 -18.88 25.94 12.31
N HIS A 709 -18.19 26.89 12.91
CA HIS A 709 -18.77 28.04 13.60
C HIS A 709 -18.35 29.35 12.93
N TRP A 710 -19.21 30.37 12.98
CA TRP A 710 -18.79 31.74 12.67
C TRP A 710 -18.19 32.38 13.92
N ARG A 711 -17.08 33.10 13.74
CA ARG A 711 -16.55 34.05 14.73
C ARG A 711 -16.27 35.38 14.07
N GLU A 712 -16.20 36.42 14.87
CA GLU A 712 -15.81 37.75 14.43
C GLU A 712 -14.30 37.97 14.54
N ASP A 713 -13.80 38.95 13.77
CA ASP A 713 -12.40 39.31 13.69
C ASP A 713 -12.27 40.71 13.05
N TYR A 714 -11.10 41.33 13.19
CA TYR A 714 -10.78 42.61 12.55
C TYR A 714 -9.65 42.45 11.53
N THR A 715 -9.94 42.81 10.27
CA THR A 715 -8.93 42.91 9.21
C THR A 715 -8.77 44.37 8.81
N ARG A 716 -7.56 44.92 8.96
CA ARG A 716 -7.23 46.24 8.40
C ARG A 716 -7.25 46.17 6.88
N LEU A 717 -8.35 46.66 6.30
CA LEU A 717 -8.52 46.73 4.85
C LEU A 717 -7.76 47.92 4.28
N PRO A 718 -7.06 47.78 3.14
CA PRO A 718 -6.49 48.92 2.44
C PRO A 718 -7.61 49.75 1.81
N ASP A 719 -7.41 51.07 1.75
CA ASP A 719 -8.32 52.00 1.10
C ASP A 719 -8.60 51.59 -0.36
N ARG A 720 -9.81 51.89 -0.86
CA ARG A 720 -10.09 51.79 -2.29
C ARG A 720 -9.22 52.81 -3.01
N GLN A 721 -8.11 52.37 -3.61
CA GLN A 721 -7.34 53.19 -4.53
C GLN A 721 -8.31 53.65 -5.63
N ALA A 722 -8.52 54.96 -5.73
CA ALA A 722 -9.17 55.54 -6.89
C ALA A 722 -8.43 55.09 -8.15
N SER A 723 -9.14 54.94 -9.27
CA SER A 723 -8.58 54.44 -10.54
C SER A 723 -7.65 55.46 -11.21
N GLY A 724 -6.55 55.79 -10.53
CA GLY A 724 -5.45 56.57 -11.05
C GLY A 724 -4.57 55.64 -11.89
N ASN A 725 -4.44 55.97 -13.18
CA ASN A 725 -3.70 55.20 -14.18
C ASN A 725 -2.17 55.27 -13.96
N ARG A 726 -1.70 54.85 -12.79
CA ARG A 726 -0.28 54.65 -12.50
C ARG A 726 0.14 53.32 -13.14
N PRO A 727 1.20 53.28 -13.98
CA PRO A 727 1.71 52.02 -14.48
C PRO A 727 2.10 51.12 -13.29
N PRO A 728 1.96 49.78 -13.41
CA PRO A 728 2.39 48.87 -12.37
C PRO A 728 3.86 49.15 -12.06
N ARG A 729 4.20 49.32 -10.77
CA ARG A 729 5.60 49.43 -10.35
C ARG A 729 6.35 48.24 -10.95
N PRO A 730 7.52 48.44 -11.59
CA PRO A 730 8.27 47.33 -12.15
C PRO A 730 8.47 46.31 -11.04
N ARG A 731 8.04 45.07 -11.30
CA ARG A 731 8.17 43.95 -10.36
C ARG A 731 9.67 43.88 -10.04
N PRO A 732 10.12 44.02 -8.79
CA PRO A 732 11.54 44.03 -8.48
C PRO A 732 12.13 42.75 -9.04
N GLU A 733 13.18 42.88 -9.85
CA GLU A 733 13.81 41.74 -10.50
C GLU A 733 14.14 40.70 -9.43
N GLN A 734 13.71 39.47 -9.67
CA GLN A 734 14.05 38.36 -8.79
C GLN A 734 15.55 38.20 -8.87
N ARG A 735 16.26 38.72 -7.84
CA ARG A 735 17.71 38.56 -7.72
C ARG A 735 18.02 37.07 -7.92
N PRO A 736 18.96 36.71 -8.80
CA PRO A 736 19.31 35.32 -9.02
C PRO A 736 19.67 34.69 -7.67
N PRO A 737 19.25 33.43 -7.41
CA PRO A 737 19.33 32.83 -6.09
C PRO A 737 20.77 32.84 -5.59
N GLN A 738 21.01 33.51 -4.46
CA GLN A 738 22.34 33.59 -3.86
C GLN A 738 22.62 32.29 -3.11
N GLY A 739 23.33 31.39 -3.77
CA GLY A 739 23.76 30.09 -3.24
C GLY A 739 24.58 29.32 -4.27
N PRO A 740 25.11 28.14 -3.91
CA PRO A 740 25.66 27.19 -4.88
C PRO A 740 24.59 26.79 -5.92
N PRO A 741 24.98 26.36 -7.13
CA PRO A 741 24.05 25.84 -8.11
C PRO A 741 23.29 24.64 -7.54
N ARG A 742 21.98 24.57 -7.81
CA ARG A 742 21.16 23.40 -7.51
C ARG A 742 21.05 22.56 -8.77
N ARG A 743 21.56 21.34 -8.70
CA ARG A 743 21.33 20.28 -9.68
C ARG A 743 20.03 19.56 -9.30
N ASP A 744 19.23 19.17 -10.29
CA ASP A 744 18.09 18.29 -10.05
C ASP A 744 18.62 16.88 -9.69
N PRO A 745 17.93 16.11 -8.84
CA PRO A 745 18.32 14.72 -8.59
C PRO A 745 18.33 13.94 -9.93
N PRO A 746 19.18 12.91 -10.07
CA PRO A 746 18.95 11.93 -11.13
C PRO A 746 17.54 11.33 -10.95
N PRO A 747 16.94 10.77 -12.00
CA PRO A 747 15.90 9.78 -11.81
C PRO A 747 16.42 8.71 -10.84
N LEU A 748 15.69 8.58 -9.75
CA LEU A 748 15.60 7.37 -8.95
C LEU A 748 14.26 6.77 -9.44
#